data_AF-A0AA35M040-F1
#
_entry.id   AF-A0AA35M040-F1
#
_cell.length_a   1.000
_cell.length_b   1.000
_cell.length_c   1.000
_cell.angle_alpha   90.00
_cell.angle_beta   90.00
_cell.angle_gamma   90.00
#
_symmetry.space_group_name_H-M   'P 1'
#
loop_
_entity.id
_entity.type
_entity.pdbx_description
1 polymer ?
#
loop_
_entity_poly.entity_id
_entity_poly.type
_entity_poly.pdbx_seq_one_letter_code
_entity_poly.pdbx_strand_id
1 'polypeptide(L)'
;MPDMRKIFWRREKKPSAALPTSAPLETSVSPISASLATAPTTSEFPNRKKILSLGIKALHSPEPCDVDIVFIHGLSGDREKTWTGPNQTEPWPKTILPDRLPTARMLVFGYDAKWLKDSSSRNRVQEHASNLLASLGRHRGEDGTSSRPIIFVCHSLGGLVCMDALVLSEQQGGQHHLPKIHEQTIGIQFLGTPHQGSDLASWAKLVSRYLFPIRQTNSDITGVLRQDSEELARIQHSFHLRLQLRPQLGLPAISITYFFEELPTPHLGVIVPKESATRPGCNNIGIHANHSNMTKFEDANDDGFLKVSGELRRYIEVAKQAGSNARLDIDKQVGTPFTVPYSSNESFIGRMDILRQLELYFDLSNVNRTWQPRIALYGLGGIGKTQIAIQFTYWLRRHFPDVAVYWVHASNADRFRQSFTSIAQECGIPGLDDPENNVLPLVKAWLGKKDNGRWIMVIDNADDEALFTTHQQTSASSSSSNGNLGEFIPDCANGNILITTRNKKAGSRLTRGKQLIEIGKMGVSDCEKLLHLQLDASASIESISRLSEQLEYIPLALVQAAAFIKENSVSINHYLELLKERPVDLLGEEFEAVGRDEETLHAVAATWMLSFQQIQQRNPLAGELLSLMSFFDRQEIPRVFLLNYYERRSDGKDGALEVTKAIGHLLSFSLIKEEASQNINIHRLVHMTTRKWLSNHHHEDAYEGEALLTVLKTFPNGKNVENWTTCAAYLPHAQVVRGLASSRGNREIKRAALLTKLGIFFLTEGRWKEAEEAHREAGTIYEEVCGEENQNTLSSMVNLSSTLWYLGRLEEAKKLQIKVLEHRKRILGEEHSKTLKIMNNLASTLRDLGRLEEAEKLQIKVLDLRTRIFGKEHPKILSITNNLALILGDLGRLEEAEKLQIKVLDLHKRLLGEEHPKTLTTTNNLASTLRDLGRLEEAEKLQIKVLDLRKRIFGKEHPKTLSSMMSLASTLRGLGQLEEAEQLETKVLELRKRVLGEEHPQTAESMSSLALTWRKSNRPIEAVEMMTECMALQKRTLGEDHPSTLASIKTLGSWLSSPMVKTNAQQEEYAGGHFLF
;
A
#
# COMPACT_ATOMS: atom_id res chain seq x y z
N MET A 1 46.50 21.84 12.20
CA MET A 1 47.35 21.55 13.37
C MET A 1 47.46 22.79 14.24
N PRO A 2 47.72 22.68 15.55
CA PRO A 2 47.68 21.44 16.36
C PRO A 2 46.20 21.09 16.71
N ASP A 3 45.77 19.86 17.00
CA ASP A 3 46.36 18.66 17.61
C ASP A 3 46.50 18.71 19.15
N MET A 4 45.66 17.95 19.86
CA MET A 4 45.89 17.57 21.25
C MET A 4 45.15 16.25 21.57
N ARG A 5 45.82 15.33 22.26
CA ARG A 5 45.33 13.98 22.57
C ARG A 5 45.42 13.68 24.08
N LYS A 6 44.43 12.93 24.60
CA LYS A 6 44.43 12.10 25.84
C LYS A 6 44.33 12.81 27.23
N ILE A 7 44.12 11.94 28.23
CA ILE A 7 44.23 12.08 29.70
C ILE A 7 43.01 12.77 30.36
N PHE A 8 42.10 12.06 31.06
CA PHE A 8 42.33 11.54 32.43
C PHE A 8 41.46 10.33 32.83
N TRP A 9 41.90 9.61 33.87
CA TRP A 9 41.17 8.55 34.59
C TRP A 9 41.48 8.67 36.10
N ARG A 10 40.59 8.11 36.95
CA ARG A 10 40.70 7.92 38.42
C ARG A 10 40.74 9.16 39.33
N ARG A 11 39.92 9.10 40.38
CA ARG A 11 40.36 9.36 41.77
C ARG A 11 39.68 8.36 42.71
N GLU A 12 40.42 7.88 43.71
CA GLU A 12 39.98 6.90 44.72
C GLU A 12 39.94 7.57 46.12
N LYS A 13 39.15 7.02 47.08
CA LYS A 13 39.68 6.52 48.40
C LYS A 13 38.60 6.06 49.42
N LYS A 14 38.61 4.74 49.67
CA LYS A 14 38.63 3.95 50.94
C LYS A 14 39.01 4.66 52.28
N PRO A 15 38.94 4.00 53.49
CA PRO A 15 38.30 2.71 53.94
C PRO A 15 37.71 2.68 55.41
N SER A 16 37.42 1.45 55.93
CA SER A 16 37.28 0.97 57.36
C SER A 16 35.90 1.14 58.05
N ALA A 17 35.39 0.28 58.97
CA ALA A 17 35.74 -1.05 59.56
C ALA A 17 34.53 -1.60 60.41
N ALA A 18 34.34 -2.87 60.86
CA ALA A 18 34.99 -4.19 60.61
C ALA A 18 34.07 -5.45 60.87
N LEU A 19 34.11 -6.10 62.06
CA LEU A 19 33.67 -7.51 62.39
C LEU A 19 33.29 -7.66 63.91
N PRO A 20 32.77 -8.80 64.51
CA PRO A 20 32.86 -10.23 64.08
C PRO A 20 31.67 -11.23 64.38
N THR A 21 31.84 -12.51 63.96
CA THR A 21 31.23 -13.80 64.47
C THR A 21 29.71 -14.08 64.33
N SER A 22 29.17 -15.32 64.17
CA SER A 22 29.76 -16.68 63.94
C SER A 22 28.74 -17.79 63.54
N ALA A 23 29.19 -18.74 62.70
CA ALA A 23 28.92 -20.21 62.75
C ALA A 23 27.58 -20.83 62.18
N PRO A 24 27.54 -22.16 61.86
CA PRO A 24 26.83 -22.68 60.66
C PRO A 24 25.96 -23.96 60.87
N LEU A 25 25.48 -24.60 59.78
CA LEU A 25 25.51 -26.06 59.47
C LEU A 25 24.59 -26.46 58.27
N GLU A 26 25.17 -27.16 57.28
CA GLU A 26 24.73 -28.43 56.59
C GLU A 26 23.32 -28.62 55.96
N THR A 27 23.06 -29.61 55.07
CA THR A 27 23.87 -30.71 54.48
C THR A 27 23.55 -30.89 52.96
N SER A 28 24.03 -31.96 52.30
CA SER A 28 23.92 -32.21 50.85
C SER A 28 23.46 -33.64 50.47
N VAL A 29 23.30 -33.89 49.16
CA VAL A 29 23.16 -35.20 48.44
C VAL A 29 21.71 -35.60 48.01
N SER A 30 21.65 -36.21 46.81
CA SER A 30 20.51 -36.68 45.99
C SER A 30 20.35 -38.22 46.05
N PRO A 31 19.54 -38.92 45.21
CA PRO A 31 18.44 -38.52 44.31
C PRO A 31 17.11 -39.26 44.64
N ILE A 32 16.08 -39.17 43.78
CA ILE A 32 14.81 -39.92 43.93
C ILE A 32 14.56 -40.87 42.74
N SER A 33 14.21 -42.12 43.05
CA SER A 33 13.67 -43.13 42.11
C SER A 33 12.18 -43.38 42.37
N ALA A 34 11.47 -43.96 41.41
CA ALA A 34 10.00 -44.06 41.43
C ALA A 34 9.44 -45.35 42.06
N SER A 35 8.29 -45.25 42.75
CA SER A 35 7.30 -46.34 42.83
C SER A 35 5.87 -45.86 43.19
N LEU A 36 4.92 -46.33 42.38
CA LEU A 36 3.52 -46.72 42.66
C LEU A 36 2.82 -46.29 43.98
N ALA A 37 1.63 -45.70 43.83
CA ALA A 37 0.55 -45.74 44.84
C ALA A 37 -0.83 -45.95 44.16
N THR A 38 -1.75 -46.60 44.87
CA THR A 38 -3.02 -47.16 44.35
C THR A 38 -4.20 -46.18 44.30
N ALA A 39 -5.26 -46.56 43.57
CA ALA A 39 -6.48 -45.76 43.36
C ALA A 39 -7.65 -46.14 44.29
N PRO A 40 -8.68 -45.28 44.42
CA PRO A 40 -9.99 -45.65 44.95
C PRO A 40 -11.09 -45.81 43.87
N THR A 41 -11.99 -46.77 44.11
CA THR A 41 -13.29 -47.00 43.45
C THR A 41 -14.39 -46.15 44.16
N THR A 42 -15.63 -45.90 43.68
CA THR A 42 -16.41 -46.26 42.48
C THR A 42 -17.67 -45.35 42.41
N SER A 43 -18.15 -44.98 41.21
CA SER A 43 -19.59 -44.81 40.89
C SER A 43 -19.78 -44.50 39.39
N GLU A 44 -21.00 -44.69 38.86
CA GLU A 44 -21.31 -44.69 37.43
C GLU A 44 -21.95 -43.38 36.93
N PHE A 45 -21.64 -42.97 35.69
CA PHE A 45 -22.58 -42.63 34.59
C PHE A 45 -21.80 -42.00 33.40
N PRO A 46 -22.37 -41.83 32.18
CA PRO A 46 -21.62 -42.20 30.99
C PRO A 46 -21.15 -41.01 30.13
N ASN A 47 -19.88 -41.04 29.73
CA ASN A 47 -19.45 -40.54 28.41
C ASN A 47 -18.02 -40.99 28.07
N ARG A 48 -17.88 -42.02 27.22
CA ARG A 48 -16.59 -42.30 26.55
C ARG A 48 -16.35 -41.20 25.50
N LYS A 49 -15.59 -40.17 25.87
CA LYS A 49 -14.98 -39.25 24.88
C LYS A 49 -14.21 -40.09 23.85
N LYS A 50 -14.63 -40.05 22.59
CA LYS A 50 -13.86 -40.64 21.48
C LYS A 50 -12.56 -39.85 21.34
N ILE A 51 -11.44 -40.47 21.69
CA ILE A 51 -10.11 -39.92 21.41
C ILE A 51 -9.92 -39.91 19.89
N LEU A 52 -9.56 -38.76 19.32
CA LEU A 52 -9.26 -38.65 17.89
C LEU A 52 -7.94 -39.37 17.59
N SER A 53 -7.98 -40.22 16.56
CA SER A 53 -6.93 -41.19 16.19
C SER A 53 -5.81 -40.55 15.36
N LEU A 54 -5.25 -39.44 15.86
CA LEU A 54 -4.26 -38.61 15.15
C LEU A 54 -2.85 -39.22 15.13
N GLY A 55 -2.04 -38.80 14.16
CA GLY A 55 -0.66 -39.23 13.98
C GLY A 55 -0.53 -40.62 13.34
N ILE A 56 0.71 -41.11 13.25
CA ILE A 56 1.00 -42.45 12.71
C ILE A 56 0.78 -43.55 13.75
N LYS A 57 0.32 -44.70 13.27
CA LYS A 57 0.29 -45.97 13.99
C LYS A 57 0.76 -47.08 13.05
N ALA A 58 1.64 -47.96 13.52
CA ALA A 58 1.94 -49.22 12.85
C ALA A 58 0.78 -50.23 13.06
N LEU A 59 0.35 -50.89 11.99
CA LEU A 59 -0.63 -51.98 12.03
C LEU A 59 0.04 -53.36 12.02
N HIS A 60 1.11 -53.49 11.24
CA HIS A 60 1.89 -54.71 11.06
C HIS A 60 3.34 -54.33 10.75
N SER A 61 4.30 -54.96 11.45
CA SER A 61 5.74 -54.75 11.28
C SER A 61 6.42 -56.12 11.26
N PRO A 62 6.82 -56.65 10.09
CA PRO A 62 7.53 -57.93 10.00
C PRO A 62 9.03 -57.75 10.24
N GLU A 63 9.73 -58.85 10.53
CA GLU A 63 11.18 -58.93 10.47
C GLU A 63 11.58 -60.12 9.58
N PRO A 64 12.39 -59.92 8.51
CA PRO A 64 12.90 -58.64 8.00
C PRO A 64 11.83 -57.79 7.29
N CYS A 65 12.07 -56.47 7.20
CA CYS A 65 11.19 -55.52 6.52
C CYS A 65 11.94 -54.63 5.51
N ASP A 66 11.51 -54.71 4.25
CA ASP A 66 12.14 -54.07 3.08
C ASP A 66 11.55 -52.69 2.74
N VAL A 67 10.27 -52.46 3.05
CA VAL A 67 9.48 -51.30 2.56
C VAL A 67 8.45 -50.85 3.59
N ASP A 68 8.22 -49.54 3.70
CA ASP A 68 7.10 -48.98 4.46
C ASP A 68 5.94 -48.61 3.52
N ILE A 69 4.72 -49.07 3.82
CA ILE A 69 3.49 -48.68 3.11
C ILE A 69 2.65 -47.80 4.03
N VAL A 70 2.42 -46.54 3.63
CA VAL A 70 1.78 -45.50 4.43
C VAL A 70 0.39 -45.17 3.89
N PHE A 71 -0.62 -45.58 4.64
CA PHE A 71 -2.04 -45.41 4.33
C PHE A 71 -2.59 -44.09 4.89
N ILE A 72 -3.11 -43.23 4.02
CA ILE A 72 -3.61 -41.88 4.35
C ILE A 72 -5.10 -41.76 4.00
N HIS A 73 -5.95 -41.55 5.01
CA HIS A 73 -7.41 -41.53 4.83
C HIS A 73 -7.93 -40.27 4.13
N GLY A 74 -9.15 -40.38 3.58
CA GLY A 74 -9.87 -39.28 2.95
C GLY A 74 -10.58 -38.33 3.91
N LEU A 75 -11.26 -37.35 3.32
CA LEU A 75 -12.17 -36.44 4.00
C LEU A 75 -13.26 -37.24 4.73
N SER A 76 -13.52 -36.90 5.99
CA SER A 76 -14.44 -37.61 6.89
C SER A 76 -14.05 -39.07 7.25
N GLY A 77 -12.83 -39.50 6.91
CA GLY A 77 -12.28 -40.82 7.28
C GLY A 77 -11.91 -40.96 8.77
N ASP A 78 -11.40 -42.14 9.09
CA ASP A 78 -10.64 -42.46 10.31
C ASP A 78 -9.49 -43.38 9.87
N ARG A 79 -8.32 -43.24 10.50
CA ARG A 79 -7.08 -43.87 10.01
C ARG A 79 -7.11 -45.39 9.91
N GLU A 80 -8.03 -46.05 10.62
CA GLU A 80 -8.22 -47.50 10.54
C GLU A 80 -9.51 -47.82 9.78
N LYS A 81 -10.63 -47.17 10.10
CA LYS A 81 -11.96 -47.49 9.50
C LYS A 81 -12.11 -47.17 8.02
N THR A 82 -11.29 -46.28 7.45
CA THR A 82 -11.25 -46.09 6.00
C THR A 82 -10.79 -47.36 5.27
N TRP A 83 -10.06 -48.25 5.95
CA TRP A 83 -9.47 -49.47 5.40
C TRP A 83 -10.06 -50.75 6.02
N THR A 84 -11.26 -50.67 6.59
CA THR A 84 -11.98 -51.83 7.14
C THR A 84 -13.09 -52.24 6.18
N GLY A 85 -13.08 -53.50 5.75
CA GLY A 85 -14.11 -54.09 4.88
C GLY A 85 -15.49 -54.15 5.54
N PRO A 86 -16.57 -54.33 4.74
CA PRO A 86 -17.87 -54.75 5.27
C PRO A 86 -17.71 -55.94 6.24
N ASN A 87 -18.40 -55.87 7.38
CA ASN A 87 -18.42 -56.89 8.43
C ASN A 87 -17.07 -57.23 9.11
N GLN A 88 -15.95 -56.59 8.74
CA GLN A 88 -14.65 -56.75 9.40
C GLN A 88 -14.56 -55.89 10.68
N THR A 89 -13.76 -56.35 11.66
CA THR A 89 -13.46 -55.62 12.92
C THR A 89 -12.11 -54.91 12.91
N GLU A 90 -11.18 -55.35 12.07
CA GLU A 90 -9.84 -54.81 11.90
C GLU A 90 -9.58 -54.48 10.41
N PRO A 91 -8.69 -53.52 10.08
CA PRO A 91 -8.49 -53.06 8.71
C PRO A 91 -7.67 -54.05 7.86
N TRP A 92 -8.02 -54.21 6.57
CA TRP A 92 -7.40 -55.18 5.65
C TRP A 92 -5.88 -55.03 5.44
N PRO A 93 -5.23 -53.84 5.58
CA PRO A 93 -3.78 -53.74 5.59
C PRO A 93 -3.12 -54.44 6.78
N LYS A 94 -3.87 -54.75 7.85
CA LYS A 94 -3.42 -55.57 8.98
C LYS A 94 -3.71 -57.06 8.76
N THR A 95 -4.87 -57.40 8.21
CA THR A 95 -5.42 -58.76 8.26
C THR A 95 -5.27 -59.58 6.97
N ILE A 96 -5.05 -58.94 5.81
CA ILE A 96 -5.03 -59.61 4.50
C ILE A 96 -3.78 -59.24 3.68
N LEU A 97 -3.33 -57.99 3.76
CA LEU A 97 -2.18 -57.53 2.99
C LEU A 97 -0.83 -58.20 3.37
N PRO A 98 -0.53 -58.55 4.64
CA PRO A 98 0.72 -59.22 4.99
C PRO A 98 0.95 -60.55 4.23
N ASP A 99 -0.09 -61.37 4.02
CA ASP A 99 0.01 -62.63 3.27
C ASP A 99 0.41 -62.42 1.80
N ARG A 100 0.07 -61.26 1.24
CA ARG A 100 0.47 -60.85 -0.12
C ARG A 100 1.84 -60.18 -0.17
N LEU A 101 2.27 -59.52 0.91
CA LEU A 101 3.48 -58.68 1.01
C LEU A 101 4.21 -58.87 2.37
N PRO A 102 4.80 -60.05 2.64
CA PRO A 102 5.26 -60.42 3.99
C PRO A 102 6.50 -59.66 4.50
N THR A 103 7.17 -58.86 3.67
CA THR A 103 8.31 -58.01 4.08
C THR A 103 7.98 -56.51 4.07
N ALA A 104 6.70 -56.15 4.08
CA ALA A 104 6.25 -54.76 4.10
C ALA A 104 5.69 -54.36 5.48
N ARG A 105 6.16 -53.24 6.03
CA ARG A 105 5.57 -52.63 7.23
C ARG A 105 4.38 -51.74 6.84
N MET A 106 3.28 -51.90 7.55
CA MET A 106 2.02 -51.24 7.29
C MET A 106 1.80 -50.13 8.31
N LEU A 107 1.85 -48.87 7.87
CA LEU A 107 1.64 -47.67 8.67
C LEU A 107 0.33 -46.98 8.26
N VAL A 108 -0.48 -46.55 9.22
CA VAL A 108 -1.64 -45.66 8.96
C VAL A 108 -1.40 -44.28 9.54
N PHE A 109 -1.75 -43.22 8.81
CA PHE A 109 -1.71 -41.84 9.27
C PHE A 109 -3.12 -41.28 9.49
N GLY A 110 -3.36 -40.71 10.67
CA GLY A 110 -4.58 -39.98 11.00
C GLY A 110 -4.37 -38.48 11.13
N TYR A 111 -5.26 -37.69 10.52
CA TYR A 111 -5.35 -36.24 10.66
C TYR A 111 -6.79 -35.81 10.96
N ASP A 112 -6.97 -34.64 11.58
CA ASP A 112 -8.31 -34.17 11.93
C ASP A 112 -9.07 -33.73 10.67
N ALA A 113 -9.97 -34.60 10.22
CA ALA A 113 -10.97 -34.32 9.19
C ALA A 113 -12.41 -34.31 9.76
N LYS A 114 -12.57 -34.25 11.10
CA LYS A 114 -13.86 -34.33 11.83
C LYS A 114 -13.83 -33.55 13.16
N TRP A 115 -14.16 -32.27 13.05
CA TRP A 115 -14.26 -31.31 14.14
C TRP A 115 -15.15 -31.73 15.33
N LEU A 116 -14.78 -31.28 16.55
CA LEU A 116 -15.52 -31.44 17.80
C LEU A 116 -15.72 -30.12 18.56
N LYS A 117 -16.75 -30.09 19.42
CA LYS A 117 -17.49 -28.89 19.85
C LYS A 117 -16.68 -27.71 20.43
N ASP A 118 -15.53 -27.95 21.08
CA ASP A 118 -14.83 -26.96 21.92
C ASP A 118 -13.33 -26.77 21.61
N SER A 119 -12.83 -27.25 20.47
CA SER A 119 -11.48 -26.91 19.97
C SER A 119 -11.44 -26.98 18.45
N SER A 120 -11.39 -25.82 17.79
CA SER A 120 -11.37 -25.74 16.32
C SER A 120 -9.93 -25.71 15.79
N SER A 121 -9.50 -26.83 15.20
CA SER A 121 -8.38 -26.79 14.26
C SER A 121 -8.80 -25.99 13.02
N ARG A 122 -8.04 -24.95 12.68
CA ARG A 122 -8.20 -24.15 11.44
C ARG A 122 -7.37 -24.68 10.29
N ASN A 123 -6.68 -25.81 10.50
CA ASN A 123 -5.66 -26.35 9.60
C ASN A 123 -6.17 -26.49 8.17
N ARG A 124 -5.35 -26.09 7.20
CA ARG A 124 -5.55 -26.35 5.77
C ARG A 124 -4.77 -27.61 5.37
N VAL A 125 -4.79 -27.93 4.07
CA VAL A 125 -4.06 -29.09 3.52
C VAL A 125 -2.57 -29.04 3.85
N GLN A 126 -1.97 -27.84 3.89
CA GLN A 126 -0.55 -27.62 4.14
C GLN A 126 -0.13 -27.98 5.57
N GLU A 127 -0.94 -27.67 6.59
CA GLU A 127 -0.67 -28.06 7.97
C GLU A 127 -0.91 -29.57 8.17
N HIS A 128 -1.91 -30.17 7.53
CA HIS A 128 -2.08 -31.64 7.56
C HIS A 128 -0.89 -32.35 6.90
N ALA A 129 -0.37 -31.82 5.80
CA ALA A 129 0.83 -32.28 5.12
C ALA A 129 2.08 -32.15 6.00
N SER A 130 2.25 -31.00 6.68
CA SER A 130 3.33 -30.78 7.65
C SER A 130 3.26 -31.77 8.83
N ASN A 131 2.05 -32.08 9.32
CA ASN A 131 1.84 -33.05 10.39
C ASN A 131 2.13 -34.50 9.95
N LEU A 132 1.84 -34.86 8.69
CA LEU A 132 2.24 -36.14 8.09
C LEU A 132 3.77 -36.27 8.09
N LEU A 133 4.46 -35.27 7.56
CA LEU A 133 5.92 -35.23 7.51
C LEU A 133 6.57 -35.37 8.90
N ALA A 134 6.16 -34.54 9.86
CA ALA A 134 6.70 -34.57 11.22
C ALA A 134 6.41 -35.91 11.94
N SER A 135 5.26 -36.54 11.66
CA SER A 135 4.91 -37.85 12.24
C SER A 135 5.74 -38.98 11.62
N LEU A 136 5.89 -38.99 10.30
CA LEU A 136 6.62 -40.02 9.54
C LEU A 136 8.14 -39.92 9.77
N GLY A 137 8.65 -38.70 9.79
CA GLY A 137 10.06 -38.39 10.08
C GLY A 137 10.46 -38.77 11.50
N ARG A 138 9.62 -38.49 12.49
CA ARG A 138 9.85 -38.95 13.88
C ARG A 138 9.83 -40.47 13.97
N HIS A 139 8.78 -41.12 13.46
CA HIS A 139 8.60 -42.57 13.59
C HIS A 139 9.73 -43.38 12.93
N ARG A 140 10.22 -42.94 11.76
CA ARG A 140 11.37 -43.52 11.05
C ARG A 140 12.74 -43.04 11.57
N GLY A 141 12.75 -42.08 12.49
CA GLY A 141 13.95 -41.61 13.19
C GLY A 141 14.20 -42.41 14.47
N GLU A 142 13.13 -42.65 15.24
CA GLU A 142 13.14 -43.40 16.51
C GLU A 142 13.60 -44.86 16.36
N ASP A 143 13.40 -45.47 15.20
CA ASP A 143 13.74 -46.87 14.90
C ASP A 143 14.88 -47.04 13.86
N GLY A 144 15.49 -45.94 13.42
CA GLY A 144 16.56 -45.93 12.41
C GLY A 144 16.13 -46.25 10.97
N THR A 145 14.86 -46.49 10.67
CA THR A 145 14.37 -46.92 9.33
C THR A 145 14.31 -45.80 8.27
N SER A 146 14.92 -44.65 8.55
CA SER A 146 14.91 -43.43 7.72
C SER A 146 15.34 -43.61 6.26
N SER A 147 16.12 -44.64 5.91
CA SER A 147 16.58 -44.96 4.55
C SER A 147 15.78 -46.07 3.84
N ARG A 148 14.72 -46.61 4.46
CA ARG A 148 13.87 -47.65 3.84
C ARG A 148 12.93 -47.04 2.78
N PRO A 149 12.71 -47.66 1.61
CA PRO A 149 11.72 -47.19 0.63
C PRO A 149 10.31 -46.99 1.22
N ILE A 150 9.58 -46.03 0.67
CA ILE A 150 8.22 -45.63 1.07
C ILE A 150 7.26 -45.77 -0.12
N ILE A 151 6.09 -46.37 0.12
CA ILE A 151 4.93 -46.34 -0.78
C ILE A 151 3.76 -45.66 -0.06
N PHE A 152 3.11 -44.68 -0.69
CA PHE A 152 1.89 -44.06 -0.16
C PHE A 152 0.63 -44.67 -0.78
N VAL A 153 -0.39 -44.92 0.04
CA VAL A 153 -1.74 -45.30 -0.41
C VAL A 153 -2.72 -44.28 0.13
N CYS A 154 -3.33 -43.49 -0.76
CA CYS A 154 -4.05 -42.28 -0.39
C CYS A 154 -5.48 -42.31 -0.88
N HIS A 155 -6.45 -42.08 -0.01
CA HIS A 155 -7.86 -41.94 -0.40
C HIS A 155 -8.26 -40.47 -0.46
N SER A 156 -8.99 -40.05 -1.51
CA SER A 156 -9.72 -38.77 -1.53
C SER A 156 -8.78 -37.58 -1.20
N LEU A 157 -9.18 -36.68 -0.28
CA LEU A 157 -8.38 -35.56 0.26
C LEU A 157 -6.97 -35.98 0.75
N GLY A 158 -6.81 -37.21 1.24
CA GLY A 158 -5.52 -37.74 1.68
C GLY A 158 -4.44 -37.74 0.59
N GLY A 159 -4.85 -37.81 -0.68
CA GLY A 159 -3.93 -37.66 -1.81
C GLY A 159 -3.38 -36.24 -1.95
N LEU A 160 -4.20 -35.22 -1.70
CA LEU A 160 -3.74 -33.82 -1.70
C LEU A 160 -2.80 -33.52 -0.52
N VAL A 161 -3.09 -34.12 0.65
CA VAL A 161 -2.21 -34.07 1.83
C VAL A 161 -0.86 -34.74 1.52
N CYS A 162 -0.85 -35.88 0.83
CA CYS A 162 0.38 -36.55 0.40
C CYS A 162 1.17 -35.72 -0.63
N MET A 163 0.49 -35.13 -1.63
CA MET A 163 1.13 -34.28 -2.64
C MET A 163 1.81 -33.05 -2.03
N ASP A 164 1.10 -32.27 -1.22
CA ASP A 164 1.68 -31.08 -0.61
C ASP A 164 2.77 -31.46 0.42
N ALA A 165 2.67 -32.63 1.07
CA ALA A 165 3.74 -33.15 1.94
C ALA A 165 5.03 -33.47 1.16
N LEU A 166 4.92 -34.12 0.00
CA LEU A 166 6.08 -34.41 -0.85
C LEU A 166 6.68 -33.14 -1.49
N VAL A 167 5.90 -32.06 -1.62
CA VAL A 167 6.37 -30.73 -2.03
C VAL A 167 7.05 -29.98 -0.87
N LEU A 168 6.55 -30.12 0.36
CA LEU A 168 7.07 -29.43 1.55
C LEU A 168 8.37 -30.05 2.09
N SER A 169 8.54 -31.37 2.03
CA SER A 169 9.73 -32.05 2.56
C SER A 169 11.03 -31.72 1.82
N GLU A 170 10.93 -31.30 0.56
CA GLU A 170 12.06 -30.77 -0.22
C GLU A 170 12.31 -29.27 0.06
N GLN A 171 11.29 -28.52 0.47
CA GLN A 171 11.40 -27.08 0.78
C GLN A 171 11.96 -26.82 2.18
N GLN A 172 11.65 -27.66 3.17
CA GLN A 172 12.07 -27.51 4.57
C GLN A 172 13.42 -28.19 4.85
N GLY A 173 14.44 -27.89 4.03
CA GLY A 173 15.74 -28.56 4.02
C GLY A 173 16.59 -28.47 5.31
N GLY A 174 16.18 -27.70 6.32
CA GLY A 174 16.90 -27.53 7.59
C GLY A 174 16.73 -28.66 8.61
N GLN A 175 15.92 -29.70 8.35
CA GLN A 175 15.73 -30.82 9.28
C GLN A 175 16.18 -32.16 8.68
N HIS A 176 17.24 -32.76 9.26
CA HIS A 176 17.95 -33.96 8.76
C HIS A 176 17.13 -35.25 8.48
N HIS A 177 15.84 -35.26 8.81
CA HIS A 177 14.92 -36.38 8.60
C HIS A 177 13.83 -36.11 7.55
N LEU A 178 13.61 -34.85 7.13
CA LEU A 178 12.54 -34.49 6.19
C LEU A 178 12.87 -34.79 4.71
N PRO A 179 14.04 -34.42 4.14
CA PRO A 179 14.36 -34.68 2.73
C PRO A 179 14.28 -36.17 2.37
N LYS A 180 14.70 -37.03 3.31
CA LYS A 180 14.66 -38.50 3.21
C LYS A 180 13.27 -39.07 2.93
N ILE A 181 12.20 -38.38 3.33
CA ILE A 181 10.82 -38.81 3.00
C ILE A 181 10.55 -38.64 1.51
N HIS A 182 10.96 -37.52 0.90
CA HIS A 182 10.86 -37.34 -0.55
C HIS A 182 11.77 -38.33 -1.28
N GLU A 183 13.06 -38.36 -0.94
CA GLU A 183 14.07 -39.24 -1.58
C GLU A 183 13.60 -40.70 -1.66
N GLN A 184 13.24 -41.27 -0.51
CA GLN A 184 12.89 -42.69 -0.36
C GLN A 184 11.48 -43.05 -0.83
N THR A 185 10.66 -42.08 -1.26
CA THR A 185 9.37 -42.40 -1.88
C THR A 185 9.60 -43.04 -3.25
N ILE A 186 9.12 -44.28 -3.42
CA ILE A 186 9.23 -45.06 -4.66
C ILE A 186 7.89 -45.24 -5.39
N GLY A 187 6.76 -45.06 -4.70
CA GLY A 187 5.44 -45.19 -5.33
C GLY A 187 4.31 -44.54 -4.55
N ILE A 188 3.23 -44.20 -5.28
CA ILE A 188 2.00 -43.61 -4.73
C ILE A 188 0.79 -44.26 -5.42
N GLN A 189 -0.27 -44.51 -4.66
CA GLN A 189 -1.58 -44.91 -5.19
C GLN A 189 -2.63 -43.89 -4.76
N PHE A 190 -3.34 -43.31 -5.72
CA PHE A 190 -4.43 -42.36 -5.47
C PHE A 190 -5.78 -43.06 -5.68
N LEU A 191 -6.57 -43.20 -4.62
CA LEU A 191 -7.91 -43.80 -4.66
C LEU A 191 -8.94 -42.68 -4.57
N GLY A 192 -9.51 -42.28 -5.71
CA GLY A 192 -10.52 -41.22 -5.80
C GLY A 192 -10.02 -39.84 -5.37
N THR A 193 -8.74 -39.51 -5.55
CA THR A 193 -8.24 -38.15 -5.26
C THR A 193 -8.72 -37.18 -6.35
N PRO A 194 -9.34 -36.03 -6.02
CA PRO A 194 -9.85 -35.08 -7.01
C PRO A 194 -8.72 -34.17 -7.53
N HIS A 195 -7.97 -34.64 -8.52
CA HIS A 195 -6.84 -33.90 -9.11
C HIS A 195 -7.27 -32.67 -9.93
N GLN A 196 -8.52 -32.62 -10.41
CA GLN A 196 -9.10 -31.48 -11.13
C GLN A 196 -10.30 -30.85 -10.37
N GLY A 197 -10.41 -31.14 -9.07
CA GLY A 197 -11.56 -30.74 -8.25
C GLY A 197 -12.84 -31.52 -8.57
N SER A 198 -13.94 -31.21 -7.89
CA SER A 198 -15.27 -31.77 -8.18
C SER A 198 -16.37 -30.84 -7.65
N ASP A 199 -17.64 -31.18 -7.88
CA ASP A 199 -18.79 -30.42 -7.40
C ASP A 199 -18.79 -30.32 -5.86
N LEU A 200 -18.74 -29.08 -5.36
CA LEU A 200 -18.79 -28.74 -3.95
C LEU A 200 -20.12 -29.19 -3.31
N ALA A 201 -21.23 -29.23 -4.06
CA ALA A 201 -22.51 -29.70 -3.55
C ALA A 201 -22.50 -31.22 -3.28
N SER A 202 -21.83 -32.01 -4.12
CA SER A 202 -21.61 -33.45 -3.88
C SER A 202 -20.74 -33.69 -2.65
N TRP A 203 -19.64 -32.93 -2.49
CA TRP A 203 -18.81 -33.00 -1.28
C TRP A 203 -19.53 -32.56 -0.01
N ALA A 204 -20.29 -31.46 -0.05
CA ALA A 204 -21.05 -30.97 1.10
C ALA A 204 -22.07 -32.02 1.59
N LYS A 205 -22.81 -32.63 0.66
CA LYS A 205 -23.78 -33.71 0.96
C LYS A 205 -23.11 -35.01 1.44
N LEU A 206 -21.93 -35.35 0.90
CA LEU A 206 -21.13 -36.48 1.39
C LEU A 206 -20.73 -36.26 2.86
N VAL A 207 -20.17 -35.09 3.17
CA VAL A 207 -19.71 -34.73 4.51
C VAL A 207 -20.88 -34.67 5.50
N SER A 208 -22.02 -34.08 5.12
CA SER A 208 -23.21 -34.02 5.98
C SER A 208 -23.86 -35.40 6.22
N ARG A 209 -23.50 -36.44 5.45
CA ARG A 209 -23.98 -37.82 5.65
C ARG A 209 -23.10 -38.62 6.63
N TYR A 210 -21.83 -38.23 6.80
CA TYR A 210 -20.86 -38.90 7.69
C TYR A 210 -20.50 -38.10 8.95
N LEU A 211 -21.15 -36.94 9.15
CA LEU A 211 -21.19 -36.17 10.39
C LEU A 211 -22.62 -36.17 10.94
N PHE A 212 -22.76 -36.10 12.27
CA PHE A 212 -24.08 -35.96 12.89
C PHE A 212 -24.69 -34.59 12.52
N PRO A 213 -26.03 -34.49 12.41
CA PRO A 213 -26.70 -33.23 12.08
C PRO A 213 -26.59 -32.25 13.26
N ILE A 214 -25.56 -31.40 13.26
CA ILE A 214 -25.46 -30.03 13.83
C ILE A 214 -24.01 -29.52 13.66
N ARG A 215 -23.86 -28.44 12.88
CA ARG A 215 -22.70 -27.51 12.68
C ARG A 215 -21.87 -27.63 11.38
N GLN A 216 -21.21 -26.51 11.10
CA GLN A 216 -20.56 -26.13 9.85
C GLN A 216 -19.25 -26.86 9.60
N THR A 217 -18.93 -27.08 8.32
CA THR A 217 -17.63 -27.56 7.84
C THR A 217 -16.58 -26.45 7.84
N ASN A 218 -15.29 -26.82 7.85
CA ASN A 218 -14.23 -25.87 7.51
C ASN A 218 -14.38 -25.49 6.02
N SER A 219 -14.63 -24.21 5.76
CA SER A 219 -14.74 -23.61 4.42
C SER A 219 -13.48 -23.83 3.60
N ASP A 220 -12.31 -23.77 4.24
CA ASP A 220 -11.03 -23.70 3.55
C ASP A 220 -10.67 -25.07 2.98
N ILE A 221 -10.79 -26.14 3.78
CA ILE A 221 -10.53 -27.53 3.32
C ILE A 221 -11.48 -27.92 2.17
N THR A 222 -12.75 -27.53 2.26
CA THR A 222 -13.74 -27.84 1.20
C THR A 222 -13.60 -26.92 -0.02
N GLY A 223 -13.14 -25.68 0.17
CA GLY A 223 -12.78 -24.74 -0.90
C GLY A 223 -11.65 -25.26 -1.79
N VAL A 224 -10.64 -25.90 -1.21
CA VAL A 224 -9.55 -26.53 -1.98
C VAL A 224 -10.07 -27.56 -2.99
N LEU A 225 -11.21 -28.23 -2.73
CA LEU A 225 -11.74 -29.31 -3.59
C LEU A 225 -12.52 -28.84 -4.83
N ARG A 226 -12.67 -27.53 -5.05
CA ARG A 226 -13.35 -27.00 -6.24
C ARG A 226 -12.46 -27.07 -7.49
N GLN A 227 -13.06 -26.92 -8.66
CA GLN A 227 -12.35 -26.92 -9.95
C GLN A 227 -11.63 -25.58 -10.22
N ASP A 228 -12.12 -24.47 -9.65
CA ASP A 228 -11.56 -23.11 -9.72
C ASP A 228 -10.55 -22.79 -8.60
N SER A 229 -10.13 -23.81 -7.84
CA SER A 229 -9.28 -23.70 -6.66
C SER A 229 -7.81 -23.38 -7.02
N GLU A 230 -7.35 -22.16 -6.72
CA GLU A 230 -5.95 -21.77 -6.89
C GLU A 230 -5.01 -22.61 -6.02
N GLU A 231 -5.40 -22.96 -4.79
CA GLU A 231 -4.63 -23.85 -3.93
C GLU A 231 -4.49 -25.26 -4.51
N LEU A 232 -5.53 -25.81 -5.13
CA LEU A 232 -5.45 -27.11 -5.81
C LEU A 232 -4.54 -27.02 -7.03
N ALA A 233 -4.71 -25.99 -7.87
CA ALA A 233 -3.85 -25.75 -9.01
C ALA A 233 -2.37 -25.63 -8.58
N ARG A 234 -2.10 -24.91 -7.47
CA ARG A 234 -0.76 -24.83 -6.84
C ARG A 234 -0.24 -26.21 -6.43
N ILE A 235 -1.02 -26.99 -5.67
CA ILE A 235 -0.61 -28.32 -5.17
C ILE A 235 -0.30 -29.25 -6.35
N GLN A 236 -1.22 -29.38 -7.31
CA GLN A 236 -1.05 -30.23 -8.49
C GLN A 236 0.14 -29.82 -9.34
N HIS A 237 0.28 -28.52 -9.66
CA HIS A 237 1.39 -28.02 -10.47
C HIS A 237 2.74 -28.24 -9.77
N SER A 238 2.84 -27.88 -8.49
CA SER A 238 4.07 -28.05 -7.70
C SER A 238 4.49 -29.52 -7.61
N PHE A 239 3.55 -30.42 -7.33
CA PHE A 239 3.81 -31.85 -7.23
C PHE A 239 4.28 -32.46 -8.55
N HIS A 240 3.59 -32.16 -9.66
CA HIS A 240 3.98 -32.71 -10.96
C HIS A 240 5.30 -32.13 -11.48
N LEU A 241 5.62 -30.87 -11.16
CA LEU A 241 6.96 -30.30 -11.43
C LEU A 241 8.05 -31.11 -10.70
N ARG A 242 7.86 -31.44 -9.41
CA ARG A 242 8.84 -32.27 -8.68
C ARG A 242 9.00 -33.67 -9.27
N LEU A 243 7.92 -34.31 -9.71
CA LEU A 243 8.01 -35.59 -10.43
C LEU A 243 8.84 -35.50 -11.73
N GLN A 244 8.74 -34.39 -12.47
CA GLN A 244 9.52 -34.17 -13.69
C GLN A 244 11.00 -33.86 -13.40
N LEU A 245 11.30 -33.22 -12.26
CA LEU A 245 12.67 -32.87 -11.85
C LEU A 245 13.41 -34.03 -11.14
N ARG A 246 12.72 -35.00 -10.51
CA ARG A 246 13.35 -36.13 -9.79
C ARG A 246 14.46 -36.86 -10.55
N PRO A 247 14.33 -37.21 -11.85
CA PRO A 247 15.41 -37.86 -12.60
C PRO A 247 16.66 -37.00 -12.74
N GLN A 248 16.52 -35.67 -12.74
CA GLN A 248 17.64 -34.70 -12.82
C GLN A 248 18.39 -34.63 -11.48
N LEU A 249 17.71 -34.91 -10.36
CA LEU A 249 18.27 -35.01 -9.02
C LEU A 249 18.91 -36.39 -8.73
N GLY A 250 19.02 -37.28 -9.73
CA GLY A 250 19.53 -38.65 -9.56
C GLY A 250 18.58 -39.58 -8.78
N LEU A 251 17.35 -39.15 -8.50
CA LEU A 251 16.37 -39.93 -7.74
C LEU A 251 15.52 -40.82 -8.67
N PRO A 252 15.18 -42.06 -8.25
CA PRO A 252 14.31 -42.92 -9.03
C PRO A 252 12.92 -42.29 -9.21
N ALA A 253 12.32 -42.51 -10.37
CA ALA A 253 10.97 -42.07 -10.68
C ALA A 253 9.95 -42.76 -9.76
N ILE A 254 9.01 -41.97 -9.21
CA ILE A 254 7.92 -42.49 -8.39
C ILE A 254 6.90 -43.19 -9.31
N SER A 255 6.60 -44.46 -9.04
CA SER A 255 5.50 -45.16 -9.73
C SER A 255 4.15 -44.65 -9.21
N ILE A 256 3.30 -44.13 -10.09
CA ILE A 256 1.99 -43.59 -9.71
C ILE A 256 0.87 -44.28 -10.50
N THR A 257 -0.13 -44.74 -9.77
CA THR A 257 -1.35 -45.36 -10.29
C THR A 257 -2.57 -44.71 -9.66
N TYR A 258 -3.54 -44.43 -10.51
CA TYR A 258 -4.76 -43.69 -10.19
C TYR A 258 -5.96 -44.65 -10.25
N PHE A 259 -6.72 -44.72 -9.16
CA PHE A 259 -7.91 -45.54 -9.04
C PHE A 259 -9.17 -44.67 -8.97
N PHE A 260 -10.17 -44.99 -9.80
CA PHE A 260 -11.44 -44.24 -9.88
C PHE A 260 -12.65 -45.12 -9.49
N GLU A 261 -13.72 -44.48 -9.03
CA GLU A 261 -15.00 -45.15 -8.74
C GLU A 261 -15.76 -45.48 -10.03
N GLU A 262 -16.31 -46.69 -10.14
CA GLU A 262 -17.18 -47.09 -11.26
C GLU A 262 -18.68 -46.99 -10.93
N LEU A 263 -19.04 -47.04 -9.65
CA LEU A 263 -20.43 -47.03 -9.20
C LEU A 263 -20.77 -45.70 -8.50
N PRO A 264 -21.91 -45.06 -8.81
CA PRO A 264 -22.29 -43.82 -8.14
C PRO A 264 -22.64 -44.05 -6.66
N THR A 265 -22.35 -43.07 -5.81
CA THR A 265 -22.78 -43.07 -4.41
C THR A 265 -24.28 -42.80 -4.32
N PRO A 266 -25.09 -43.65 -3.64
CA PRO A 266 -26.56 -43.52 -3.63
C PRO A 266 -27.05 -42.15 -3.17
N HIS A 267 -27.94 -41.53 -3.96
CA HIS A 267 -28.47 -40.15 -3.82
C HIS A 267 -27.44 -39.00 -3.96
N LEU A 268 -26.16 -39.29 -4.19
CA LEU A 268 -25.10 -38.28 -4.36
C LEU A 268 -24.50 -38.28 -5.78
N GLY A 269 -24.60 -39.37 -6.52
CA GLY A 269 -23.94 -39.52 -7.82
C GLY A 269 -22.47 -39.92 -7.69
N VAL A 270 -21.70 -39.71 -8.75
CA VAL A 270 -20.23 -39.82 -8.72
C VAL A 270 -19.68 -38.63 -7.93
N ILE A 271 -18.82 -38.91 -6.95
CA ILE A 271 -18.25 -37.90 -6.04
C ILE A 271 -16.99 -37.28 -6.66
N VAL A 272 -16.17 -38.09 -7.33
CA VAL A 272 -15.01 -37.63 -8.10
C VAL A 272 -15.10 -38.16 -9.52
N PRO A 273 -15.44 -37.30 -10.51
CA PRO A 273 -15.47 -37.68 -11.93
C PRO A 273 -14.17 -38.34 -12.35
N LYS A 274 -14.24 -39.31 -13.26
CA LYS A 274 -13.09 -40.09 -13.71
C LYS A 274 -11.95 -39.19 -14.20
N GLU A 275 -12.30 -38.11 -14.88
CA GLU A 275 -11.40 -37.09 -15.43
C GLU A 275 -10.61 -36.38 -14.32
N SER A 276 -11.21 -36.22 -13.14
CA SER A 276 -10.58 -35.67 -11.93
C SER A 276 -9.84 -36.73 -11.12
N ALA A 277 -10.30 -37.98 -11.13
CA ALA A 277 -9.66 -39.10 -10.43
C ALA A 277 -8.46 -39.71 -11.17
N THR A 278 -8.23 -39.38 -12.44
CA THR A 278 -7.23 -40.01 -13.33
C THR A 278 -6.34 -38.99 -14.04
N ARG A 279 -5.26 -39.45 -14.67
CA ARG A 279 -4.38 -38.60 -15.49
C ARG A 279 -4.05 -39.24 -16.84
N PRO A 280 -4.22 -38.53 -17.98
CA PRO A 280 -3.80 -39.03 -19.29
C PRO A 280 -2.32 -39.43 -19.31
N GLY A 281 -2.01 -40.59 -19.88
CA GLY A 281 -0.64 -41.14 -19.94
C GLY A 281 -0.15 -41.86 -18.67
N CYS A 282 -0.96 -41.91 -17.59
CA CYS A 282 -0.64 -42.66 -16.37
C CYS A 282 -1.41 -44.00 -16.30
N ASN A 283 -1.06 -44.86 -15.35
CA ASN A 283 -1.83 -46.08 -15.09
C ASN A 283 -3.14 -45.71 -14.36
N ASN A 284 -4.28 -46.02 -14.97
CA ASN A 284 -5.61 -45.60 -14.51
C ASN A 284 -6.54 -46.83 -14.42
N ILE A 285 -6.93 -47.22 -13.21
CA ILE A 285 -7.62 -48.50 -12.93
C ILE A 285 -9.00 -48.23 -12.30
N GLY A 286 -10.04 -48.88 -12.81
CA GLY A 286 -11.39 -48.81 -12.23
C GLY A 286 -11.55 -49.79 -11.06
N ILE A 287 -12.16 -49.33 -9.97
CA ILE A 287 -12.61 -50.20 -8.86
C ILE A 287 -14.15 -50.24 -8.91
N HIS A 288 -14.72 -51.45 -8.87
CA HIS A 288 -16.17 -51.67 -8.99
C HIS A 288 -16.94 -51.36 -7.70
N ALA A 289 -16.75 -50.15 -7.19
CA ALA A 289 -17.32 -49.62 -5.97
C ALA A 289 -17.60 -48.11 -6.12
N ASN A 290 -18.30 -47.54 -5.15
CA ASN A 290 -18.45 -46.10 -5.01
C ASN A 290 -17.34 -45.49 -4.13
N HIS A 291 -17.19 -44.17 -4.18
CA HIS A 291 -16.15 -43.39 -3.49
C HIS A 291 -15.93 -43.75 -2.02
N SER A 292 -16.99 -44.08 -1.29
CA SER A 292 -16.95 -44.42 0.13
C SER A 292 -16.62 -45.89 0.43
N ASN A 293 -16.64 -46.76 -0.59
CA ASN A 293 -16.42 -48.20 -0.46
C ASN A 293 -15.21 -48.71 -1.26
N MET A 294 -14.64 -47.92 -2.19
CA MET A 294 -13.46 -48.29 -2.99
C MET A 294 -12.16 -48.56 -2.20
N THR A 295 -12.20 -48.42 -0.87
CA THR A 295 -11.11 -48.69 0.07
C THR A 295 -11.41 -49.84 1.05
N LYS A 296 -12.55 -50.53 0.90
CA LYS A 296 -13.11 -51.45 1.90
C LYS A 296 -13.32 -52.84 1.33
N PHE A 297 -12.23 -53.59 1.19
CA PHE A 297 -12.25 -54.91 0.57
C PHE A 297 -12.68 -56.02 1.54
N GLU A 298 -13.46 -56.99 1.07
CA GLU A 298 -14.04 -58.04 1.92
C GLU A 298 -13.07 -59.20 2.21
N ASP A 299 -12.32 -59.67 1.22
CA ASP A 299 -11.35 -60.77 1.37
C ASP A 299 -10.12 -60.66 0.42
N ALA A 300 -9.30 -61.72 0.35
CA ALA A 300 -8.07 -61.78 -0.46
C ALA A 300 -8.28 -62.00 -1.98
N ASN A 301 -9.53 -62.16 -2.42
CA ASN A 301 -9.99 -62.39 -3.80
C ASN A 301 -10.85 -61.24 -4.35
N ASP A 302 -11.22 -60.27 -3.51
CA ASP A 302 -11.88 -59.02 -3.88
C ASP A 302 -11.12 -58.33 -5.05
N ASP A 303 -11.82 -58.03 -6.14
CA ASP A 303 -11.24 -57.44 -7.36
C ASP A 303 -10.51 -56.11 -7.09
N GLY A 304 -11.06 -55.27 -6.20
CA GLY A 304 -10.42 -54.03 -5.76
C GLY A 304 -9.15 -54.29 -4.97
N PHE A 305 -9.16 -55.26 -4.06
CA PHE A 305 -7.95 -55.69 -3.33
C PHE A 305 -6.88 -56.26 -4.27
N LEU A 306 -7.26 -57.11 -5.23
CA LEU A 306 -6.34 -57.70 -6.20
C LEU A 306 -5.67 -56.62 -7.07
N LYS A 307 -6.44 -55.64 -7.56
CA LYS A 307 -5.94 -54.48 -8.31
C LYS A 307 -4.98 -53.62 -7.49
N VAL A 308 -5.36 -53.27 -6.26
CA VAL A 308 -4.54 -52.44 -5.35
C VAL A 308 -3.25 -53.16 -4.93
N SER A 309 -3.36 -54.40 -4.45
CA SER A 309 -2.21 -55.18 -3.95
C SER A 309 -1.26 -55.65 -5.07
N GLY A 310 -1.77 -55.90 -6.28
CA GLY A 310 -0.96 -56.20 -7.46
C GLY A 310 -0.03 -55.04 -7.84
N GLU A 311 -0.55 -53.81 -7.83
CA GLU A 311 0.26 -52.61 -8.09
C GLU A 311 1.26 -52.32 -6.95
N LEU A 312 0.89 -52.56 -5.68
CA LEU A 312 1.84 -52.48 -4.56
C LEU A 312 3.00 -53.48 -4.72
N ARG A 313 2.70 -54.73 -5.13
CA ARG A 313 3.72 -55.73 -5.44
C ARG A 313 4.63 -55.27 -6.58
N ARG A 314 4.05 -54.76 -7.68
CA ARG A 314 4.81 -54.25 -8.84
C ARG A 314 5.79 -53.13 -8.45
N TYR A 315 5.38 -52.21 -7.57
CA TYR A 315 6.26 -51.14 -7.09
C TYR A 315 7.48 -51.70 -6.35
N ILE A 316 7.27 -52.72 -5.50
CA ILE A 316 8.32 -53.37 -4.70
C ILE A 316 9.27 -54.18 -5.60
N GLU A 317 8.75 -54.90 -6.59
CA GLU A 317 9.54 -55.65 -7.56
C GLU A 317 10.43 -54.73 -8.43
N VAL A 318 9.87 -53.63 -8.93
CA VAL A 318 10.63 -52.61 -9.68
C VAL A 318 11.71 -51.97 -8.81
N ALA A 319 11.42 -51.63 -7.56
CA ALA A 319 12.42 -51.08 -6.63
C ALA A 319 13.57 -52.07 -6.33
N LYS A 320 13.25 -53.37 -6.19
CA LYS A 320 14.27 -54.42 -5.99
C LYS A 320 15.15 -54.62 -7.23
N GLN A 321 14.62 -54.44 -8.43
CA GLN A 321 15.39 -54.49 -9.69
C GLN A 321 16.24 -53.23 -9.91
N ALA A 322 15.78 -52.05 -9.50
CA ALA A 322 16.58 -50.82 -9.57
C ALA A 322 17.77 -50.83 -8.60
N GLY A 323 17.58 -51.38 -7.40
CA GLY A 323 18.60 -51.38 -6.34
C GLY A 323 19.88 -52.18 -6.63
N SER A 324 19.88 -53.09 -7.61
CA SER A 324 21.07 -53.88 -7.97
C SER A 324 22.04 -53.18 -8.93
N ASN A 325 21.57 -52.15 -9.66
CA ASN A 325 22.36 -51.53 -10.74
C ASN A 325 22.90 -50.13 -10.40
N ALA A 326 22.51 -49.55 -9.26
CA ALA A 326 22.83 -48.18 -8.86
C ALA A 326 23.76 -48.12 -7.64
N ARG A 327 24.95 -48.74 -7.73
CA ARG A 327 25.94 -48.73 -6.63
C ARG A 327 27.41 -48.66 -7.05
N LEU A 328 27.65 -48.16 -8.26
CA LEU A 328 28.95 -47.65 -8.71
C LEU A 328 28.74 -46.18 -9.14
N ASP A 329 29.83 -45.41 -9.20
CA ASP A 329 29.90 -44.03 -9.69
C ASP A 329 29.11 -42.96 -8.89
N ILE A 330 29.37 -42.90 -7.57
CA ILE A 330 29.36 -41.62 -6.83
C ILE A 330 30.75 -41.40 -6.20
N ASP A 331 31.79 -41.32 -7.04
CA ASP A 331 33.05 -40.65 -6.67
C ASP A 331 33.92 -40.28 -7.90
N LYS A 332 33.42 -39.33 -8.71
CA LYS A 332 34.15 -38.49 -9.69
C LYS A 332 33.19 -37.60 -10.49
N GLN A 333 33.07 -36.33 -10.10
CA GLN A 333 32.66 -35.27 -11.04
C GLN A 333 33.83 -34.30 -11.20
N VAL A 334 34.29 -34.12 -12.44
CA VAL A 334 35.16 -33.00 -12.81
C VAL A 334 34.25 -31.78 -13.00
N GLY A 335 34.52 -30.70 -12.28
CA GLY A 335 33.55 -29.61 -12.10
C GLY A 335 33.31 -28.76 -13.34
N THR A 336 32.04 -28.57 -13.68
CA THR A 336 31.56 -27.47 -14.53
C THR A 336 31.80 -26.12 -13.83
N PRO A 337 32.32 -25.07 -14.52
CA PRO A 337 32.62 -23.78 -13.90
C PRO A 337 31.40 -23.13 -13.22
N PHE A 338 31.60 -22.63 -12.00
CA PHE A 338 30.57 -21.93 -11.21
C PHE A 338 31.23 -20.78 -10.43
N THR A 339 31.35 -19.61 -11.05
CA THR A 339 32.15 -18.49 -10.51
C THR A 339 31.32 -17.52 -9.65
N VAL A 340 30.22 -17.97 -9.04
CA VAL A 340 29.35 -17.11 -8.20
C VAL A 340 30.07 -16.84 -6.86
N PRO A 341 30.37 -15.58 -6.51
CA PRO A 341 31.20 -15.25 -5.35
C PRO A 341 30.43 -15.26 -4.01
N TYR A 342 29.14 -15.59 -4.04
CA TYR A 342 28.22 -15.49 -2.91
C TYR A 342 27.66 -16.86 -2.56
N SER A 343 27.48 -17.13 -1.26
CA SER A 343 26.77 -18.31 -0.76
C SER A 343 25.26 -18.24 -1.06
N SER A 344 24.61 -19.41 -1.02
CA SER A 344 23.15 -19.51 -1.15
C SER A 344 22.47 -18.88 0.07
N ASN A 345 21.56 -17.92 -0.14
CA ASN A 345 20.85 -17.28 0.96
C ASN A 345 19.71 -18.17 1.49
N GLU A 346 19.93 -18.83 2.62
CA GLU A 346 18.94 -19.71 3.27
C GLU A 346 17.73 -18.94 3.83
N SER A 347 17.84 -17.63 4.03
CA SER A 347 16.74 -16.74 4.45
C SER A 347 15.98 -16.11 3.26
N PHE A 348 16.20 -16.58 2.02
CA PHE A 348 15.50 -16.06 0.84
C PHE A 348 14.01 -16.43 0.86
N ILE A 349 13.13 -15.42 0.87
CA ILE A 349 11.67 -15.57 0.91
C ILE A 349 11.01 -14.91 -0.30
N GLY A 350 9.93 -15.55 -0.79
CA GLY A 350 9.05 -14.98 -1.81
C GLY A 350 9.63 -15.04 -3.22
N ARG A 351 9.20 -14.10 -4.07
CA ARG A 351 9.70 -13.88 -5.46
C ARG A 351 9.62 -15.11 -6.39
N MET A 352 8.82 -16.12 -6.05
CA MET A 352 8.68 -17.36 -6.81
C MET A 352 8.02 -17.13 -8.18
N ASP A 353 7.22 -16.08 -8.31
CA ASP A 353 6.70 -15.54 -9.56
C ASP A 353 7.82 -15.06 -10.51
N ILE A 354 8.82 -14.36 -9.97
CA ILE A 354 9.96 -13.85 -10.72
C ILE A 354 10.91 -14.98 -11.11
N LEU A 355 11.16 -15.92 -10.20
CA LEU A 355 11.99 -17.11 -10.46
C LEU A 355 11.38 -18.00 -11.56
N ARG A 356 10.05 -18.23 -11.54
CA ARG A 356 9.35 -18.94 -12.63
C ARG A 356 9.41 -18.18 -13.95
N GLN A 357 9.33 -16.84 -13.94
CA GLN A 357 9.53 -16.06 -15.17
C GLN A 357 10.94 -16.26 -15.75
N LEU A 358 11.98 -16.24 -14.91
CA LEU A 358 13.35 -16.52 -15.36
C LEU A 358 13.48 -17.93 -15.96
N GLU A 359 12.95 -18.95 -15.27
CA GLU A 359 12.88 -20.34 -15.76
C GLU A 359 12.20 -20.42 -17.14
N LEU A 360 11.01 -19.83 -17.31
CA LEU A 360 10.24 -19.85 -18.56
C LEU A 360 10.92 -19.10 -19.72
N TYR A 361 11.53 -17.94 -19.46
CA TYR A 361 12.21 -17.17 -20.52
C TYR A 361 13.56 -17.79 -20.93
N PHE A 362 14.33 -18.30 -19.96
CA PHE A 362 15.59 -18.97 -20.26
C PHE A 362 15.37 -20.35 -20.91
N ASP A 363 14.31 -21.10 -20.55
CA ASP A 363 13.94 -22.44 -21.05
C ASP A 363 15.17 -23.25 -21.53
N LEU A 364 15.92 -23.68 -20.53
CA LEU A 364 17.15 -24.47 -20.72
C LEU A 364 16.86 -25.93 -21.07
N SER A 365 15.59 -26.31 -21.24
CA SER A 365 15.19 -27.61 -21.79
C SER A 365 15.41 -27.69 -23.30
N ASN A 366 15.31 -26.55 -23.99
CA ASN A 366 15.36 -26.47 -25.44
C ASN A 366 16.81 -26.30 -25.95
N VAL A 367 17.49 -27.43 -26.14
CA VAL A 367 18.91 -27.49 -26.58
C VAL A 367 19.13 -26.98 -28.01
N ASN A 368 18.09 -26.96 -28.86
CA ASN A 368 18.18 -26.63 -30.29
C ASN A 368 17.86 -25.15 -30.60
N ARG A 369 18.03 -24.24 -29.63
CA ARG A 369 17.79 -22.80 -29.80
C ARG A 369 18.74 -22.16 -30.83
N THR A 370 18.23 -21.15 -31.53
CA THR A 370 18.95 -20.35 -32.53
C THR A 370 19.16 -18.89 -32.09
N TRP A 371 18.72 -18.53 -30.90
CA TRP A 371 18.76 -17.16 -30.35
C TRP A 371 19.23 -17.19 -28.90
N GLN A 372 19.87 -16.10 -28.45
CA GLN A 372 20.33 -15.92 -27.08
C GLN A 372 19.25 -15.23 -26.22
N PRO A 373 18.80 -15.84 -25.11
CA PRO A 373 17.98 -15.15 -24.11
C PRO A 373 18.80 -14.11 -23.34
N ARG A 374 18.26 -12.90 -23.24
CA ARG A 374 18.80 -11.80 -22.42
C ARG A 374 17.69 -11.18 -21.58
N ILE A 375 17.81 -11.21 -20.27
CA ILE A 375 16.80 -10.69 -19.32
C ILE A 375 17.45 -9.73 -18.34
N ALA A 376 16.83 -8.57 -18.11
CA ALA A 376 17.28 -7.62 -17.09
C ALA A 376 16.24 -7.45 -15.99
N LEU A 377 16.65 -7.77 -14.76
CA LEU A 377 15.95 -7.43 -13.52
C LEU A 377 16.28 -5.97 -13.19
N TYR A 378 15.27 -5.07 -13.22
CA TYR A 378 15.47 -3.66 -12.92
C TYR A 378 14.56 -3.17 -11.79
N GLY A 379 14.92 -2.06 -11.14
CA GLY A 379 14.14 -1.47 -10.04
C GLY A 379 15.01 -0.81 -8.98
N LEU A 380 14.41 -0.34 -7.89
CA LEU A 380 15.05 0.46 -6.86
C LEU A 380 16.26 -0.24 -6.17
N GLY A 381 17.18 0.54 -5.60
CA GLY A 381 18.24 0.03 -4.73
C GLY A 381 17.68 -0.66 -3.48
N GLY A 382 18.24 -1.82 -3.10
CA GLY A 382 17.81 -2.61 -1.94
C GLY A 382 16.63 -3.57 -2.17
N ILE A 383 16.02 -3.59 -3.36
CA ILE A 383 14.76 -4.32 -3.62
C ILE A 383 14.89 -5.86 -3.80
N GLY A 384 16.14 -6.37 -3.84
CA GLY A 384 16.44 -7.81 -3.91
C GLY A 384 16.92 -8.37 -5.26
N LYS A 385 17.22 -7.54 -6.27
CA LYS A 385 17.62 -8.00 -7.62
C LYS A 385 18.75 -9.03 -7.64
N THR A 386 19.88 -8.71 -7.00
CA THR A 386 21.05 -9.59 -6.91
C THR A 386 20.74 -10.88 -6.15
N GLN A 387 19.91 -10.81 -5.11
CA GLN A 387 19.45 -11.99 -4.37
C GLN A 387 18.62 -12.94 -5.22
N ILE A 388 17.73 -12.41 -6.08
CA ILE A 388 16.97 -13.20 -7.05
C ILE A 388 17.92 -13.87 -8.06
N ALA A 389 18.96 -13.17 -8.51
CA ALA A 389 19.98 -13.73 -9.40
C ALA A 389 20.82 -14.84 -8.72
N ILE A 390 21.28 -14.64 -7.48
CA ILE A 390 21.97 -15.66 -6.67
C ILE A 390 21.08 -16.90 -6.53
N GLN A 391 19.84 -16.72 -6.07
CA GLN A 391 18.88 -17.81 -5.88
C GLN A 391 18.61 -18.57 -7.18
N PHE A 392 18.50 -17.86 -8.31
CA PHE A 392 18.36 -18.47 -9.62
C PHE A 392 19.61 -19.27 -10.03
N THR A 393 20.82 -18.75 -9.81
CA THR A 393 22.06 -19.51 -10.12
C THR A 393 22.24 -20.76 -9.25
N TYR A 394 21.86 -20.73 -7.97
CA TYR A 394 21.88 -21.91 -7.12
C TYR A 394 20.78 -22.92 -7.46
N TRP A 395 19.60 -22.45 -7.91
CA TRP A 395 18.58 -23.31 -8.50
C TRP A 395 19.11 -23.98 -9.79
N LEU A 396 19.75 -23.23 -10.68
CA LEU A 396 20.36 -23.76 -11.90
C LEU A 396 21.38 -24.86 -11.61
N ARG A 397 22.35 -24.61 -10.71
CA ARG A 397 23.39 -25.59 -10.35
C ARG A 397 22.83 -26.93 -9.84
N ARG A 398 21.62 -26.92 -9.26
CA ARG A 398 20.95 -28.13 -8.73
C ARG A 398 20.16 -28.93 -9.78
N HIS A 399 19.69 -28.30 -10.86
CA HIS A 399 18.82 -28.94 -11.87
C HIS A 399 19.48 -29.11 -13.24
N PHE A 400 20.47 -28.26 -13.56
CA PHE A 400 21.23 -28.26 -14.81
C PHE A 400 22.74 -28.21 -14.53
N PRO A 401 23.33 -29.26 -13.93
CA PRO A 401 24.75 -29.27 -13.57
C PRO A 401 25.70 -29.23 -14.78
N ASP A 402 25.21 -29.45 -16.00
CA ASP A 402 25.97 -29.32 -17.25
C ASP A 402 26.08 -27.85 -17.75
N VAL A 403 25.36 -26.90 -17.12
CA VAL A 403 25.36 -25.49 -17.49
C VAL A 403 26.36 -24.72 -16.62
N ALA A 404 27.43 -24.21 -17.23
CA ALA A 404 28.40 -23.37 -16.54
C ALA A 404 27.79 -22.01 -16.13
N VAL A 405 28.18 -21.49 -14.97
CA VAL A 405 27.68 -20.22 -14.42
C VAL A 405 28.84 -19.24 -14.25
N TYR A 406 28.80 -18.15 -15.00
CA TYR A 406 29.80 -17.08 -14.93
C TYR A 406 29.18 -15.83 -14.30
N TRP A 407 29.88 -15.24 -13.33
CA TRP A 407 29.46 -14.01 -12.63
C TRP A 407 30.38 -12.84 -12.99
N VAL A 408 29.79 -11.73 -13.41
CA VAL A 408 30.49 -10.53 -13.88
C VAL A 408 30.02 -9.31 -13.11
N HIS A 409 30.94 -8.65 -12.40
CA HIS A 409 30.63 -7.40 -11.71
C HIS A 409 30.72 -6.22 -12.68
N ALA A 410 29.59 -5.54 -12.90
CA ALA A 410 29.43 -4.46 -13.88
C ALA A 410 29.32 -3.07 -13.25
N SER A 411 29.71 -2.93 -11.97
CA SER A 411 29.67 -1.68 -11.22
C SER A 411 30.65 -0.61 -11.73
N ASN A 412 31.77 -1.03 -12.32
CA ASN A 412 32.72 -0.17 -13.04
C ASN A 412 33.48 -0.97 -14.12
N ALA A 413 34.27 -0.29 -14.96
CA ALA A 413 34.98 -0.91 -16.08
C ALA A 413 36.06 -1.91 -15.66
N ASP A 414 36.73 -1.67 -14.54
CA ASP A 414 37.90 -2.44 -14.14
C ASP A 414 37.53 -3.73 -13.41
N ARG A 415 36.46 -3.72 -12.61
CA ARG A 415 35.85 -4.95 -12.10
C ARG A 415 35.23 -5.80 -13.22
N PHE A 416 34.68 -5.19 -14.27
CA PHE A 416 34.18 -5.93 -15.43
C PHE A 416 35.34 -6.66 -16.15
N ARG A 417 36.49 -5.99 -16.33
CA ARG A 417 37.73 -6.61 -16.83
C ARG A 417 38.24 -7.71 -15.90
N GLN A 418 38.27 -7.47 -14.60
CA GLN A 418 38.71 -8.43 -13.58
C GLN A 418 37.88 -9.72 -13.62
N SER A 419 36.54 -9.62 -13.65
CA SER A 419 35.66 -10.79 -13.80
C SER A 419 35.92 -11.56 -15.11
N PHE A 420 36.17 -10.87 -16.22
CA PHE A 420 36.56 -11.52 -17.48
C PHE A 420 37.92 -12.23 -17.36
N THR A 421 38.90 -11.67 -16.64
CA THR A 421 40.18 -12.33 -16.35
C THR A 421 39.98 -13.59 -15.50
N SER A 422 39.14 -13.54 -14.46
CA SER A 422 38.80 -14.72 -13.66
C SER A 422 38.12 -15.80 -14.50
N ILE A 423 37.16 -15.45 -15.36
CA ILE A 423 36.52 -16.40 -16.30
C ILE A 423 37.58 -17.03 -17.24
N ALA A 424 38.52 -16.23 -17.75
CA ALA A 424 39.55 -16.74 -18.64
C ALA A 424 40.51 -17.72 -17.95
N GLN A 425 40.87 -17.45 -16.69
CA GLN A 425 41.70 -18.32 -15.86
C GLN A 425 40.98 -19.63 -15.51
N GLU A 426 39.73 -19.53 -15.03
CA GLU A 426 38.85 -20.67 -14.69
C GLU A 426 38.64 -21.61 -15.89
N CYS A 427 38.51 -21.04 -17.09
CA CYS A 427 38.30 -21.79 -18.34
C CYS A 427 39.59 -22.19 -19.08
N GLY A 428 40.78 -21.83 -18.56
CA GLY A 428 42.07 -22.14 -19.18
C GLY A 428 42.24 -21.59 -20.61
N ILE A 429 41.75 -20.38 -20.88
CA ILE A 429 41.69 -19.82 -22.24
C ILE A 429 43.12 -19.52 -22.76
N PRO A 430 43.55 -20.12 -23.89
CA PRO A 430 44.89 -19.85 -24.45
C PRO A 430 45.09 -18.39 -24.85
N GLY A 431 46.31 -17.87 -24.61
CA GLY A 431 46.70 -16.49 -24.95
C GLY A 431 46.72 -15.51 -23.77
N LEU A 432 46.46 -15.97 -22.55
CA LEU A 432 46.51 -15.16 -21.32
C LEU A 432 47.92 -14.70 -20.91
N ASP A 433 48.96 -15.45 -21.27
CA ASP A 433 50.35 -15.18 -20.87
C ASP A 433 51.02 -14.06 -21.71
N ASP A 434 50.33 -13.56 -22.73
CA ASP A 434 50.80 -12.53 -23.65
C ASP A 434 50.20 -11.17 -23.24
N PRO A 435 51.01 -10.20 -22.77
CA PRO A 435 50.53 -8.93 -22.25
C PRO A 435 49.97 -7.97 -23.30
N GLU A 436 50.10 -8.24 -24.61
CA GLU A 436 49.42 -7.46 -25.65
C GLU A 436 47.98 -7.97 -25.91
N ASN A 437 47.62 -9.17 -25.46
CA ASN A 437 46.27 -9.71 -25.66
C ASN A 437 45.24 -9.12 -24.69
N ASN A 438 44.22 -8.47 -25.26
CA ASN A 438 43.05 -8.04 -24.50
C ASN A 438 42.17 -9.26 -24.15
N VAL A 439 41.98 -9.51 -22.86
CA VAL A 439 41.17 -10.62 -22.32
C VAL A 439 39.71 -10.55 -22.80
N LEU A 440 39.13 -9.36 -22.96
CA LEU A 440 37.72 -9.17 -23.29
C LEU A 440 37.28 -9.85 -24.61
N PRO A 441 37.95 -9.62 -25.77
CA PRO A 441 37.66 -10.35 -27.00
C PRO A 441 38.03 -11.84 -26.94
N LEU A 442 39.06 -12.26 -26.18
CA LEU A 442 39.41 -13.68 -26.02
C LEU A 442 38.28 -14.47 -25.36
N VAL A 443 37.78 -14.01 -24.20
CA VAL A 443 36.65 -14.62 -23.49
C VAL A 443 35.40 -14.63 -24.37
N LYS A 444 35.13 -13.54 -25.10
CA LYS A 444 33.99 -13.49 -26.05
C LYS A 444 34.11 -14.54 -27.15
N ALA A 445 35.28 -14.65 -27.77
CA ALA A 445 35.53 -15.60 -28.86
C ALA A 445 35.50 -17.05 -28.37
N TRP A 446 35.90 -17.32 -27.12
CA TRP A 446 35.80 -18.63 -26.49
C TRP A 446 34.35 -18.99 -26.15
N LEU A 447 33.62 -18.14 -25.41
CA LEU A 447 32.21 -18.38 -25.04
C LEU A 447 31.27 -18.45 -26.26
N GLY A 448 31.66 -17.89 -27.40
CA GLY A 448 30.93 -17.97 -28.67
C GLY A 448 31.02 -19.32 -29.39
N LYS A 449 31.95 -20.21 -29.01
CA LYS A 449 32.05 -21.57 -29.60
C LYS A 449 31.02 -22.50 -28.97
N LYS A 450 30.37 -23.33 -29.78
CA LYS A 450 29.40 -24.34 -29.30
C LYS A 450 30.07 -25.46 -28.51
N ASP A 451 31.32 -25.78 -28.83
CA ASP A 451 32.07 -26.89 -28.24
C ASP A 451 32.42 -26.64 -26.76
N ASN A 452 32.38 -25.38 -26.32
CA ASN A 452 32.61 -24.94 -24.94
C ASN A 452 31.36 -25.04 -24.05
N GLY A 453 30.41 -25.89 -24.41
CA GLY A 453 29.24 -26.25 -23.61
C GLY A 453 28.13 -25.18 -23.53
N ARG A 454 27.20 -25.40 -22.60
CA ARG A 454 26.08 -24.49 -22.30
C ARG A 454 26.44 -23.60 -21.11
N TRP A 455 26.07 -22.33 -21.14
CA TRP A 455 26.40 -21.41 -20.06
C TRP A 455 25.34 -20.33 -19.80
N ILE A 456 25.42 -19.74 -18.60
CA ILE A 456 24.75 -18.48 -18.24
C ILE A 456 25.76 -17.48 -17.68
N MET A 457 25.64 -16.22 -18.10
CA MET A 457 26.42 -15.10 -17.57
C MET A 457 25.48 -14.19 -16.77
N VAL A 458 25.78 -13.97 -15.49
CA VAL A 458 25.13 -12.96 -14.66
C VAL A 458 25.97 -11.69 -14.67
N ILE A 459 25.38 -10.59 -15.15
CA ILE A 459 26.00 -9.27 -15.20
C ILE A 459 25.36 -8.42 -14.09
N ASP A 460 26.02 -8.33 -12.94
CA ASP A 460 25.47 -7.78 -11.71
C ASP A 460 25.87 -6.31 -11.48
N ASN A 461 24.92 -5.49 -11.04
CA ASN A 461 25.03 -4.04 -10.82
C ASN A 461 25.44 -3.25 -12.07
N ALA A 462 24.87 -3.60 -13.23
CA ALA A 462 25.05 -2.91 -14.51
C ALA A 462 24.25 -1.59 -14.57
N ASP A 463 24.57 -0.65 -13.69
CA ASP A 463 23.86 0.61 -13.52
C ASP A 463 24.32 1.70 -14.50
N ASP A 464 25.60 1.64 -14.88
CA ASP A 464 26.24 2.62 -15.74
C ASP A 464 25.85 2.41 -17.21
N GLU A 465 24.93 3.24 -17.69
CA GLU A 465 24.42 3.22 -19.07
C GLU A 465 25.50 3.49 -20.14
N ALA A 466 26.61 4.12 -19.75
CA ALA A 466 27.64 4.66 -20.65
C ALA A 466 28.78 3.66 -20.89
N LEU A 467 29.13 2.83 -19.89
CA LEU A 467 30.01 1.67 -20.08
C LEU A 467 29.57 0.76 -21.24
N PHE A 468 28.26 0.75 -21.55
CA PHE A 468 27.65 -0.11 -22.56
C PHE A 468 27.22 0.64 -23.84
N THR A 469 27.80 1.82 -24.13
CA THR A 469 27.63 2.50 -25.44
C THR A 469 28.83 3.26 -25.94
N THR A 470 29.06 3.18 -27.24
CA THR A 470 29.93 4.06 -28.02
C THR A 470 29.40 5.50 -28.04
N HIS A 471 30.05 6.40 -27.29
CA HIS A 471 29.89 7.84 -27.47
C HIS A 471 30.70 8.32 -28.68
N GLN A 472 30.06 9.02 -29.63
CA GLN A 472 30.78 9.81 -30.64
C GLN A 472 31.39 11.07 -29.97
N GLN A 473 32.57 10.93 -29.36
CA GLN A 473 33.36 12.09 -28.92
C GLN A 473 34.25 12.58 -30.06
N THR A 474 33.88 13.73 -30.64
CA THR A 474 34.67 14.44 -31.66
C THR A 474 35.83 15.23 -31.04
N SER A 475 36.75 14.54 -30.36
CA SER A 475 37.96 15.14 -29.76
C SER A 475 39.10 14.12 -29.61
N ALA A 476 40.10 14.17 -30.50
CA ALA A 476 41.21 13.22 -30.53
C ALA A 476 42.34 13.59 -29.54
N SER A 477 42.12 13.41 -28.23
CA SER A 477 43.18 13.58 -27.22
C SER A 477 42.91 12.93 -25.85
N SER A 478 42.94 11.60 -25.74
CA SER A 478 43.51 10.87 -24.59
C SER A 478 43.52 9.36 -24.82
N SER A 479 44.59 8.68 -24.38
CA SER A 479 44.80 7.25 -24.59
C SER A 479 44.30 6.42 -23.40
N SER A 480 42.98 6.33 -23.21
CA SER A 480 42.35 5.43 -22.23
C SER A 480 41.45 4.41 -22.93
N SER A 481 41.70 3.12 -22.67
CA SER A 481 41.13 1.98 -23.42
C SER A 481 39.71 1.60 -23.00
N ASN A 482 38.89 2.57 -22.59
CA ASN A 482 37.49 2.39 -22.18
C ASN A 482 36.55 2.38 -23.40
N GLY A 483 36.73 1.38 -24.27
CA GLY A 483 35.78 1.05 -25.32
C GLY A 483 34.45 0.51 -24.76
N ASN A 484 33.43 0.43 -25.60
CA ASN A 484 32.09 -0.04 -25.24
C ASN A 484 32.12 -1.49 -24.72
N LEU A 485 31.94 -1.68 -23.42
CA LEU A 485 31.98 -3.00 -22.78
C LEU A 485 30.85 -3.92 -23.23
N GLY A 486 29.74 -3.34 -23.73
CA GLY A 486 28.60 -4.08 -24.27
C GLY A 486 28.93 -4.87 -25.54
N GLU A 487 29.98 -4.48 -26.27
CA GLU A 487 30.45 -5.18 -27.46
C GLU A 487 31.24 -6.46 -27.13
N PHE A 488 31.76 -6.60 -25.91
CA PHE A 488 32.47 -7.82 -25.46
C PHE A 488 31.54 -8.88 -24.85
N ILE A 489 30.28 -8.55 -24.59
CA ILE A 489 29.27 -9.50 -24.12
C ILE A 489 28.95 -10.50 -25.26
N PRO A 490 29.09 -11.83 -25.07
CA PRO A 490 28.90 -12.80 -26.16
C PRO A 490 27.47 -12.82 -26.70
N ASP A 491 27.33 -13.22 -27.96
CA ASP A 491 26.05 -13.31 -28.68
C ASP A 491 25.99 -14.64 -29.43
N CYS A 492 25.61 -15.69 -28.69
CA CYS A 492 25.62 -17.08 -29.15
C CYS A 492 24.48 -17.86 -28.50
N ALA A 493 23.96 -18.88 -29.19
CA ALA A 493 22.77 -19.62 -28.78
C ALA A 493 23.01 -20.68 -27.68
N ASN A 494 24.28 -21.00 -27.37
CA ASN A 494 24.65 -21.84 -26.21
C ASN A 494 24.83 -21.02 -24.91
N GLY A 495 24.81 -19.69 -25.00
CA GLY A 495 24.87 -18.78 -23.86
C GLY A 495 23.52 -18.19 -23.48
N ASN A 496 23.39 -17.78 -22.21
CA ASN A 496 22.24 -17.10 -21.64
C ASN A 496 22.72 -15.89 -20.82
N ILE A 497 21.96 -14.81 -20.74
CA ILE A 497 22.38 -13.61 -20.00
C ILE A 497 21.30 -13.10 -19.06
N LEU A 498 21.64 -13.02 -17.77
CA LEU A 498 20.87 -12.36 -16.73
C LEU A 498 21.58 -11.07 -16.33
N ILE A 499 20.88 -9.94 -16.30
CA ILE A 499 21.42 -8.64 -15.87
C ILE A 499 20.68 -8.17 -14.62
N THR A 500 21.40 -7.60 -13.65
CA THR A 500 20.79 -6.83 -12.55
C THR A 500 21.17 -5.35 -12.70
N THR A 501 20.21 -4.44 -12.52
CA THR A 501 20.45 -3.00 -12.66
C THR A 501 19.45 -2.15 -11.87
N ARG A 502 19.87 -0.98 -11.39
CA ARG A 502 19.02 0.12 -10.93
C ARG A 502 18.44 0.90 -12.10
N ASN A 503 19.10 0.87 -13.26
CA ASN A 503 18.84 1.73 -14.40
C ASN A 503 18.09 0.99 -15.54
N LYS A 504 16.80 1.28 -15.69
CA LYS A 504 15.92 0.72 -16.75
C LYS A 504 16.49 0.92 -18.16
N LYS A 505 17.19 2.03 -18.43
CA LYS A 505 17.82 2.29 -19.75
C LYS A 505 19.02 1.38 -19.99
N ALA A 506 19.88 1.19 -18.98
CA ALA A 506 21.03 0.29 -19.06
C ALA A 506 20.57 -1.16 -19.29
N GLY A 507 19.58 -1.63 -18.52
CA GLY A 507 18.93 -2.93 -18.72
C GLY A 507 18.34 -3.08 -20.13
N SER A 508 17.64 -2.05 -20.63
CA SER A 508 17.04 -2.05 -21.97
C SER A 508 18.10 -2.15 -23.08
N ARG A 509 19.23 -1.43 -22.96
CA ARG A 509 20.36 -1.55 -23.91
C ARG A 509 20.94 -2.96 -23.90
N LEU A 510 21.23 -3.52 -22.71
CA LEU A 510 21.86 -4.83 -22.55
C LEU A 510 21.00 -5.99 -23.06
N THR A 511 19.67 -5.91 -22.89
CA THR A 511 18.71 -6.90 -23.45
C THR A 511 18.23 -6.58 -24.86
N ARG A 512 18.80 -5.54 -25.51
CA ARG A 512 18.43 -5.07 -26.86
C ARG A 512 16.92 -4.81 -27.00
N GLY A 513 16.34 -4.23 -25.94
CA GLY A 513 14.92 -3.87 -25.84
C GLY A 513 13.95 -5.03 -25.63
N LYS A 514 14.41 -6.29 -25.54
CA LYS A 514 13.52 -7.47 -25.57
C LYS A 514 12.80 -7.77 -24.26
N GLN A 515 13.55 -8.06 -23.19
CA GLN A 515 12.97 -8.56 -21.94
C GLN A 515 13.45 -7.75 -20.73
N LEU A 516 12.49 -7.17 -20.01
CA LEU A 516 12.69 -6.34 -18.82
C LEU A 516 11.69 -6.76 -17.75
N ILE A 517 12.16 -7.01 -16.53
CA ILE A 517 11.30 -7.37 -15.39
C ILE A 517 11.50 -6.32 -14.30
N GLU A 518 10.44 -5.58 -13.94
CA GLU A 518 10.47 -4.61 -12.85
C GLU A 518 10.29 -5.31 -11.51
N ILE A 519 11.30 -5.22 -10.65
CA ILE A 519 11.28 -5.80 -9.31
C ILE A 519 10.65 -4.78 -8.37
N GLY A 520 9.34 -4.90 -8.18
CA GLY A 520 8.57 -4.11 -7.22
C GLY A 520 8.85 -4.48 -5.76
N LYS A 521 8.06 -3.90 -4.84
CA LYS A 521 8.07 -4.20 -3.40
C LYS A 521 7.92 -5.69 -3.10
N MET A 522 8.37 -6.12 -1.92
CA MET A 522 8.05 -7.46 -1.42
C MET A 522 6.59 -7.51 -0.94
N GLY A 523 5.93 -8.67 -1.06
CA GLY A 523 4.54 -8.82 -0.62
C GLY A 523 4.43 -8.84 0.91
N VAL A 524 3.31 -8.35 1.46
CA VAL A 524 3.12 -8.18 2.91
C VAL A 524 3.45 -9.46 3.69
N SER A 525 2.85 -10.59 3.29
CA SER A 525 3.10 -11.90 3.92
C SER A 525 4.56 -12.38 3.80
N ASP A 526 5.31 -11.95 2.79
CA ASP A 526 6.71 -12.28 2.64
C ASP A 526 7.61 -11.38 3.51
N CYS A 527 7.21 -10.12 3.73
CA CYS A 527 7.86 -9.23 4.71
C CYS A 527 7.64 -9.70 6.15
N GLU A 528 6.44 -10.17 6.48
CA GLU A 528 6.12 -10.78 7.79
C GLU A 528 7.02 -11.98 8.06
N LYS A 529 7.11 -12.93 7.11
CA LYS A 529 8.03 -14.08 7.20
C LYS A 529 9.49 -13.65 7.34
N LEU A 530 9.93 -12.64 6.57
CA LEU A 530 11.31 -12.17 6.58
C LEU A 530 11.69 -11.57 7.95
N LEU A 531 10.82 -10.75 8.53
CA LEU A 531 11.03 -10.22 9.88
C LEU A 531 10.93 -11.32 10.96
N HIS A 532 10.00 -12.28 10.82
CA HIS A 532 9.89 -13.43 11.74
C HIS A 532 11.05 -14.43 11.67
N LEU A 533 11.86 -14.47 10.59
CA LEU A 533 13.11 -15.24 10.57
C LEU A 533 14.27 -14.53 11.29
N GLN A 534 14.22 -13.20 11.39
CA GLN A 534 15.34 -12.38 11.90
C GLN A 534 15.15 -11.97 13.37
N LEU A 535 13.90 -11.74 13.77
CA LEU A 535 13.46 -11.28 15.09
C LEU A 535 12.80 -12.39 15.91
N ASP A 536 12.90 -12.29 17.24
CA ASP A 536 12.33 -13.28 18.16
C ASP A 536 10.79 -13.36 18.09
N ALA A 537 10.26 -14.53 18.46
CA ALA A 537 8.84 -14.86 18.43
C ALA A 537 7.93 -14.03 19.38
N SER A 538 8.48 -13.03 20.07
CA SER A 538 7.76 -12.05 20.89
C SER A 538 7.20 -10.87 20.09
N ALA A 539 7.67 -10.68 18.84
CA ALA A 539 7.23 -9.57 17.98
C ALA A 539 5.76 -9.74 17.51
N SER A 540 4.92 -8.72 17.77
CA SER A 540 3.52 -8.74 17.32
C SER A 540 3.38 -8.42 15.83
N ILE A 541 2.40 -9.07 15.18
CA ILE A 541 2.09 -8.89 13.75
C ILE A 541 1.81 -7.40 13.43
N GLU A 542 1.11 -6.67 14.30
CA GLU A 542 0.88 -5.23 14.13
C GLU A 542 2.19 -4.43 14.10
N SER A 543 3.14 -4.73 15.00
CA SER A 543 4.45 -4.07 15.02
C SER A 543 5.24 -4.36 13.73
N ILE A 544 5.17 -5.61 13.25
CA ILE A 544 5.82 -6.08 12.03
C ILE A 544 5.21 -5.43 10.77
N SER A 545 3.88 -5.29 10.69
CA SER A 545 3.21 -4.55 9.60
C SER A 545 3.62 -3.09 9.60
N ARG A 546 3.54 -2.42 10.77
CA ARG A 546 3.92 -1.00 10.92
C ARG A 546 5.38 -0.76 10.57
N LEU A 547 6.30 -1.65 10.93
CA LEU A 547 7.70 -1.61 10.51
C LEU A 547 7.84 -1.77 8.99
N SER A 548 7.11 -2.71 8.40
CA SER A 548 7.13 -2.99 6.97
C SER A 548 6.58 -1.83 6.13
N GLU A 549 5.52 -1.18 6.60
CA GLU A 549 4.93 0.04 6.02
C GLU A 549 5.92 1.21 6.04
N GLN A 550 6.55 1.49 7.19
CA GLN A 550 7.50 2.60 7.32
C GLN A 550 8.73 2.42 6.41
N LEU A 551 9.15 1.18 6.19
CA LEU A 551 10.29 0.80 5.34
C LEU A 551 9.89 0.45 3.89
N GLU A 552 8.65 0.80 3.49
CA GLU A 552 8.06 0.58 2.16
C GLU A 552 8.23 -0.84 1.58
N TYR A 553 8.29 -1.85 2.45
CA TYR A 553 8.45 -3.27 2.07
C TYR A 553 9.71 -3.55 1.22
N ILE A 554 10.81 -2.82 1.47
CA ILE A 554 12.13 -3.05 0.85
C ILE A 554 12.92 -4.10 1.66
N PRO A 555 13.26 -5.28 1.09
CA PRO A 555 13.94 -6.35 1.83
C PRO A 555 15.23 -5.91 2.53
N LEU A 556 16.10 -5.13 1.88
CA LEU A 556 17.35 -4.66 2.50
C LEU A 556 17.10 -3.77 3.72
N ALA A 557 16.03 -2.95 3.71
CA ALA A 557 15.68 -2.10 4.83
C ALA A 557 15.04 -2.90 5.99
N LEU A 558 14.24 -3.93 5.68
CA LEU A 558 13.69 -4.84 6.67
C LEU A 558 14.80 -5.62 7.40
N VAL A 559 15.80 -6.13 6.67
CA VAL A 559 16.95 -6.84 7.25
C VAL A 559 17.84 -5.88 8.05
N GLN A 560 18.13 -4.68 7.53
CA GLN A 560 18.89 -3.66 8.28
C GLN A 560 18.21 -3.30 9.62
N ALA A 561 16.90 -3.06 9.59
CA ALA A 561 16.13 -2.78 10.79
C ALA A 561 16.13 -3.97 11.76
N ALA A 562 15.97 -5.20 11.26
CA ALA A 562 15.97 -6.38 12.11
C ALA A 562 17.34 -6.66 12.77
N ALA A 563 18.45 -6.45 12.04
CA ALA A 563 19.81 -6.53 12.57
C ALA A 563 20.02 -5.51 13.69
N PHE A 564 19.75 -4.22 13.43
CA PHE A 564 19.85 -3.16 14.45
C PHE A 564 19.01 -3.46 15.69
N ILE A 565 17.75 -3.89 15.50
CA ILE A 565 16.81 -4.22 16.59
C ILE A 565 17.38 -5.31 17.50
N LYS A 566 17.98 -6.34 16.89
CA LYS A 566 18.56 -7.51 17.57
C LYS A 566 19.86 -7.16 18.29
N GLU A 567 20.79 -6.52 17.60
CA GLU A 567 22.11 -6.13 18.13
C GLU A 567 21.99 -5.14 19.29
N ASN A 568 21.10 -4.16 19.18
CA ASN A 568 20.86 -3.17 20.23
C ASN A 568 19.80 -3.62 21.27
N SER A 569 19.19 -4.80 21.09
CA SER A 569 18.16 -5.37 21.97
C SER A 569 16.98 -4.42 22.25
N VAL A 570 16.58 -3.63 21.25
CA VAL A 570 15.47 -2.66 21.34
C VAL A 570 14.14 -3.28 20.89
N SER A 571 13.01 -2.67 21.27
CA SER A 571 11.71 -3.09 20.73
C SER A 571 11.44 -2.49 19.35
N ILE A 572 10.61 -3.15 18.52
CA ILE A 572 10.16 -2.61 17.22
C ILE A 572 9.53 -1.22 17.38
N ASN A 573 8.74 -1.00 18.45
CA ASN A 573 8.13 0.30 18.71
C ASN A 573 9.18 1.38 19.02
N HIS A 574 10.23 1.06 19.76
CA HIS A 574 11.31 2.00 20.03
C HIS A 574 12.17 2.27 18.78
N TYR A 575 12.43 1.25 17.96
CA TYR A 575 13.02 1.45 16.63
C TYR A 575 12.15 2.37 15.76
N LEU A 576 10.82 2.22 15.80
CA LEU A 576 9.87 3.10 15.09
C LEU A 576 9.80 4.53 15.66
N GLU A 577 10.28 4.79 16.88
CA GLU A 577 10.49 6.13 17.43
C GLU A 577 11.81 6.71 16.91
N LEU A 578 12.91 5.96 17.07
CA LEU A 578 14.24 6.35 16.57
C LEU A 578 14.23 6.57 15.04
N LEU A 579 13.46 5.80 14.27
CA LEU A 579 13.27 5.95 12.83
C LEU A 579 12.46 7.21 12.46
N LYS A 580 11.68 7.79 13.36
CA LYS A 580 11.04 9.10 13.14
C LYS A 580 12.01 10.24 13.41
N GLU A 581 12.82 10.14 14.47
CA GLU A 581 13.77 11.18 14.87
C GLU A 581 15.03 11.21 13.99
N ARG A 582 15.60 10.04 13.70
CA ARG A 582 16.90 9.86 13.04
C ARG A 582 16.88 8.83 11.89
N PRO A 583 15.92 8.91 10.95
CA PRO A 583 15.73 7.90 9.91
C PRO A 583 16.97 7.60 9.08
N VAL A 584 17.76 8.63 8.77
CA VAL A 584 18.90 8.53 7.84
C VAL A 584 20.20 8.20 8.58
N ASP A 585 20.24 8.39 9.90
CA ASP A 585 21.36 7.93 10.70
C ASP A 585 21.25 6.39 10.84
N LEU A 586 20.05 5.88 11.19
CA LEU A 586 19.74 4.44 11.24
C LEU A 586 19.83 3.74 9.88
N LEU A 587 19.25 4.32 8.82
CA LEU A 587 19.37 3.78 7.45
C LEU A 587 20.75 4.08 6.83
N GLY A 588 21.62 4.80 7.54
CA GLY A 588 23.01 5.10 7.19
C GLY A 588 24.03 4.21 7.90
N GLU A 589 23.60 3.41 8.88
CA GLU A 589 24.44 2.52 9.68
C GLU A 589 24.90 1.29 8.88
N GLU A 590 26.16 0.90 9.05
CA GLU A 590 26.77 -0.24 8.34
C GLU A 590 26.37 -1.56 9.00
N PHE A 591 26.04 -2.56 8.18
CA PHE A 591 25.70 -3.91 8.65
C PHE A 591 26.09 -4.94 7.58
N GLU A 592 26.38 -6.17 8.01
CA GLU A 592 26.69 -7.27 7.10
C GLU A 592 25.42 -7.88 6.49
N ALA A 593 25.38 -8.01 5.16
CA ALA A 593 24.24 -8.53 4.43
C ALA A 593 24.65 -9.66 3.48
N VAL A 594 24.09 -10.85 3.68
CA VAL A 594 24.37 -12.06 2.87
C VAL A 594 24.22 -11.77 1.38
N GLY A 595 25.22 -12.11 0.57
CA GLY A 595 25.20 -11.89 -0.88
C GLY A 595 25.45 -10.43 -1.28
N ARG A 596 26.43 -9.80 -0.63
CA ARG A 596 27.13 -8.59 -1.07
C ARG A 596 28.63 -8.78 -1.03
N ASP A 597 29.32 -7.91 -1.76
CA ASP A 597 30.77 -7.83 -1.83
C ASP A 597 31.37 -7.18 -0.57
N GLU A 598 32.38 -7.83 0.01
CA GLU A 598 33.00 -7.48 1.30
C GLU A 598 33.64 -6.09 1.30
N GLU A 599 34.08 -5.58 0.14
CA GLU A 599 34.60 -4.21 0.00
C GLU A 599 33.50 -3.12 0.07
N THR A 600 32.21 -3.47 0.19
CA THR A 600 31.07 -2.53 0.09
C THR A 600 30.07 -2.61 1.25
N LEU A 601 30.55 -2.38 2.48
CA LEU A 601 29.71 -2.04 3.64
C LEU A 601 28.88 -0.78 3.36
N HIS A 602 27.65 -0.96 2.89
CA HIS A 602 26.80 0.13 2.39
C HIS A 602 25.38 0.02 2.93
N ALA A 603 25.07 0.84 3.92
CA ALA A 603 23.71 1.04 4.41
C ALA A 603 22.68 1.32 3.29
N VAL A 604 21.39 1.15 3.59
CA VAL A 604 20.30 1.41 2.65
C VAL A 604 20.37 2.83 2.07
N ALA A 605 20.66 3.84 2.89
CA ALA A 605 20.83 5.22 2.44
C ALA A 605 22.03 5.41 1.49
N ALA A 606 23.18 4.76 1.76
CA ALA A 606 24.35 4.79 0.89
C ALA A 606 24.05 4.18 -0.50
N THR A 607 23.22 3.14 -0.54
CA THR A 607 22.77 2.49 -1.78
C THR A 607 21.98 3.45 -2.69
N TRP A 608 21.15 4.34 -2.13
CA TRP A 608 20.50 5.38 -2.92
C TRP A 608 21.42 6.58 -3.18
N MET A 609 22.33 6.92 -2.26
CA MET A 609 23.26 8.03 -2.42
C MET A 609 24.17 7.88 -3.64
N LEU A 610 24.73 6.68 -3.85
CA LEU A 610 25.47 6.35 -5.07
C LEU A 610 24.62 6.56 -6.35
N SER A 611 23.32 6.25 -6.28
CA SER A 611 22.39 6.46 -7.41
C SER A 611 22.16 7.95 -7.67
N PHE A 612 22.00 8.74 -6.61
CA PHE A 612 21.81 10.19 -6.68
C PHE A 612 23.05 10.92 -7.21
N GLN A 613 24.25 10.54 -6.76
CA GLN A 613 25.52 11.07 -7.27
C GLN A 613 25.72 10.76 -8.77
N GLN A 614 25.43 9.53 -9.21
CA GLN A 614 25.44 9.16 -10.64
C GLN A 614 24.44 9.99 -11.47
N ILE A 615 23.27 10.30 -10.90
CA ILE A 615 22.27 11.15 -11.56
C ILE A 615 22.77 12.60 -11.67
N GLN A 616 23.29 13.19 -10.59
CA GLN A 616 23.85 14.55 -10.58
C GLN A 616 24.98 14.70 -11.61
N GLN A 617 25.89 13.73 -11.72
CA GLN A 617 27.00 13.74 -12.69
C GLN A 617 26.51 13.70 -14.14
N ARG A 618 25.44 12.95 -14.44
CA ARG A 618 24.92 12.75 -15.81
C ARG A 618 23.93 13.82 -16.24
N ASN A 619 23.12 14.30 -15.32
CA ASN A 619 22.07 15.27 -15.54
C ASN A 619 21.88 16.09 -14.25
N PRO A 620 22.62 17.20 -14.08
CA PRO A 620 22.54 18.03 -12.87
C PRO A 620 21.11 18.46 -12.54
N LEU A 621 20.32 18.83 -13.56
CA LEU A 621 18.91 19.20 -13.40
C LEU A 621 18.06 18.08 -12.80
N ALA A 622 18.29 16.82 -13.15
CA ALA A 622 17.60 15.69 -12.51
C ALA A 622 17.93 15.62 -11.00
N GLY A 623 19.18 15.90 -10.62
CA GLY A 623 19.58 16.05 -9.22
C GLY A 623 18.90 17.22 -8.51
N GLU A 624 18.87 18.40 -9.15
CA GLU A 624 18.20 19.60 -8.63
C GLU A 624 16.68 19.39 -8.47
N LEU A 625 16.02 18.75 -9.44
CA LEU A 625 14.59 18.47 -9.37
C LEU A 625 14.25 17.44 -8.27
N LEU A 626 15.06 16.39 -8.08
CA LEU A 626 14.84 15.47 -6.95
C LEU A 626 15.05 16.18 -5.60
N SER A 627 16.06 17.04 -5.51
CA SER A 627 16.32 17.89 -4.35
C SER A 627 15.15 18.81 -4.03
N LEU A 628 14.63 19.54 -5.02
CA LEU A 628 13.43 20.37 -4.87
C LEU A 628 12.21 19.55 -4.44
N MET A 629 11.93 18.44 -5.14
CA MET A 629 10.75 17.61 -4.87
C MET A 629 10.73 17.03 -3.45
N SER A 630 11.90 16.82 -2.83
CA SER A 630 12.00 16.39 -1.44
C SER A 630 11.42 17.37 -0.41
N PHE A 631 11.13 18.62 -0.79
CA PHE A 631 10.50 19.64 0.05
C PHE A 631 8.99 19.85 -0.22
N PHE A 632 8.40 19.06 -1.11
CA PHE A 632 6.95 18.98 -1.28
C PHE A 632 6.38 17.77 -0.51
N ASP A 633 5.05 17.62 -0.46
CA ASP A 633 4.50 16.28 -0.16
C ASP A 633 5.03 15.27 -1.19
N ARG A 634 5.31 14.04 -0.74
CA ARG A 634 5.91 12.98 -1.55
C ARG A 634 4.96 12.41 -2.62
N GLN A 635 3.65 12.66 -2.53
CA GLN A 635 2.66 12.16 -3.49
C GLN A 635 2.03 13.26 -4.34
N GLU A 636 1.61 12.90 -5.55
CA GLU A 636 0.89 13.74 -6.52
C GLU A 636 1.59 15.08 -6.88
N ILE A 637 2.93 15.13 -6.84
CA ILE A 637 3.69 16.37 -7.13
C ILE A 637 3.38 16.87 -8.56
N PRO A 638 2.82 18.07 -8.73
CA PRO A 638 2.46 18.59 -10.04
C PRO A 638 3.69 18.88 -10.88
N ARG A 639 3.75 18.36 -12.11
CA ARG A 639 4.82 18.64 -13.09
C ARG A 639 5.02 20.15 -13.35
N VAL A 640 3.95 20.95 -13.20
CA VAL A 640 3.95 22.42 -13.24
C VAL A 640 4.91 23.04 -12.23
N PHE A 641 5.14 22.43 -11.06
CA PHE A 641 6.10 22.94 -10.07
C PHE A 641 7.54 22.84 -10.60
N LEU A 642 7.87 21.76 -11.30
CA LEU A 642 9.21 21.51 -11.84
C LEU A 642 9.50 22.41 -13.05
N LEU A 643 8.49 22.61 -13.91
CA LEU A 643 8.53 23.59 -15.01
C LEU A 643 8.74 25.00 -14.45
N ASN A 644 7.93 25.43 -13.48
CA ASN A 644 8.06 26.76 -12.89
C ASN A 644 9.42 26.99 -12.21
N TYR A 645 9.98 25.98 -11.55
CA TYR A 645 11.34 26.07 -10.98
C TYR A 645 12.40 26.26 -12.07
N TYR A 646 12.34 25.49 -13.16
CA TYR A 646 13.30 25.60 -14.25
C TYR A 646 13.19 26.93 -15.00
N GLU A 647 11.98 27.34 -15.39
CA GLU A 647 11.71 28.60 -16.11
C GLU A 647 12.24 29.82 -15.34
N ARG A 648 12.04 29.84 -14.01
CA ARG A 648 12.53 30.91 -13.12
C ARG A 648 14.05 31.00 -13.01
N ARG A 649 14.79 29.95 -13.39
CA ARG A 649 16.27 29.91 -13.36
C ARG A 649 16.90 29.95 -14.76
N SER A 650 16.08 29.86 -15.81
CA SER A 650 16.51 29.74 -17.22
C SER A 650 16.05 30.92 -18.09
N ASP A 651 15.91 32.11 -17.48
CA ASP A 651 15.43 33.36 -18.09
C ASP A 651 14.12 33.22 -18.89
N GLY A 652 13.20 32.39 -18.41
CA GLY A 652 11.87 32.21 -19.02
C GLY A 652 11.85 31.44 -20.35
N LYS A 653 12.92 30.72 -20.69
CA LYS A 653 12.90 29.76 -21.82
C LYS A 653 11.97 28.59 -21.50
N ASP A 654 11.25 28.10 -22.51
CA ASP A 654 10.49 26.85 -22.42
C ASP A 654 11.44 25.70 -22.08
N GLY A 655 11.24 25.12 -20.90
CA GLY A 655 12.01 24.01 -20.36
C GLY A 655 11.29 22.66 -20.44
N ALA A 656 10.16 22.56 -21.15
CA ALA A 656 9.36 21.35 -21.17
C ALA A 656 10.17 20.12 -21.58
N LEU A 657 11.05 20.25 -22.58
CA LEU A 657 11.91 19.16 -23.05
C LEU A 657 12.99 18.80 -22.01
N GLU A 658 13.65 19.78 -21.40
CA GLU A 658 14.73 19.61 -20.42
C GLU A 658 14.22 18.99 -19.11
N VAL A 659 13.08 19.46 -18.61
CA VAL A 659 12.37 18.88 -17.47
C VAL A 659 11.86 17.47 -17.81
N THR A 660 11.35 17.23 -19.03
CA THR A 660 10.98 15.87 -19.48
C THR A 660 12.18 14.92 -19.49
N LYS A 661 13.33 15.35 -20.02
CA LYS A 661 14.58 14.58 -19.98
C LYS A 661 14.97 14.26 -18.54
N ALA A 662 14.98 15.26 -17.66
CA ALA A 662 15.35 15.10 -16.25
C ALA A 662 14.43 14.14 -15.48
N ILE A 663 13.11 14.27 -15.61
CA ILE A 663 12.11 13.32 -15.08
C ILE A 663 12.38 11.91 -15.64
N GLY A 664 12.63 11.80 -16.96
CA GLY A 664 12.99 10.55 -17.62
C GLY A 664 14.33 9.93 -17.20
N HIS A 665 15.22 10.68 -16.53
CA HIS A 665 16.37 10.12 -15.82
C HIS A 665 15.96 9.61 -14.43
N LEU A 666 15.23 10.38 -13.63
CA LEU A 666 14.77 9.94 -12.30
C LEU A 666 13.88 8.68 -12.36
N LEU A 667 12.97 8.61 -13.34
CA LEU A 667 12.15 7.42 -13.64
C LEU A 667 13.02 6.21 -14.01
N SER A 668 14.12 6.41 -14.75
CA SER A 668 14.99 5.30 -15.15
C SER A 668 15.72 4.63 -13.99
N PHE A 669 15.95 5.33 -12.87
CA PHE A 669 16.51 4.77 -11.63
C PHE A 669 15.44 4.28 -10.64
N SER A 670 14.15 4.33 -11.01
CA SER A 670 13.01 3.99 -10.14
C SER A 670 12.93 4.77 -8.83
N LEU A 671 13.52 5.98 -8.76
CA LEU A 671 13.47 6.86 -7.58
C LEU A 671 12.11 7.55 -7.42
N ILE A 672 11.45 7.80 -8.55
CA ILE A 672 10.11 8.36 -8.65
C ILE A 672 9.23 7.48 -9.54
N LYS A 673 7.92 7.69 -9.47
CA LYS A 673 6.92 7.23 -10.45
C LYS A 673 6.18 8.44 -11.01
N GLU A 674 5.66 8.30 -12.23
CA GLU A 674 4.79 9.28 -12.87
C GLU A 674 3.46 8.60 -13.16
N GLU A 675 2.36 9.19 -12.68
CA GLU A 675 1.01 8.67 -12.85
C GLU A 675 0.41 9.10 -14.20
N ALA A 676 -0.74 8.53 -14.57
CA ALA A 676 -1.46 8.90 -15.79
C ALA A 676 -1.86 10.40 -15.86
N SER A 677 -1.88 11.09 -14.71
CA SER A 677 -2.10 12.53 -14.57
C SER A 677 -0.86 13.39 -14.88
N GLN A 678 0.31 12.78 -15.15
CA GLN A 678 1.64 13.43 -15.15
C GLN A 678 2.08 13.98 -13.78
N ASN A 679 1.37 13.65 -12.70
CA ASN A 679 1.84 13.93 -11.34
C ASN A 679 2.91 12.92 -10.93
N ILE A 680 3.81 13.34 -10.03
CA ILE A 680 5.01 12.60 -9.67
C ILE A 680 4.96 12.14 -8.21
N ASN A 681 5.19 10.84 -8.00
CA ASN A 681 5.24 10.19 -6.70
C ASN A 681 6.70 9.83 -6.35
N ILE A 682 7.25 10.35 -5.26
CA ILE A 682 8.58 9.94 -4.75
C ILE A 682 8.43 8.83 -3.72
N HIS A 683 9.33 7.86 -3.77
CA HIS A 683 9.50 6.88 -2.70
C HIS A 683 9.88 7.56 -1.36
N ARG A 684 9.14 7.33 -0.27
CA ARG A 684 9.29 7.94 1.07
C ARG A 684 10.74 7.98 1.53
N LEU A 685 11.44 6.86 1.41
CA LEU A 685 12.80 6.74 1.91
C LEU A 685 13.83 7.49 1.04
N VAL A 686 13.53 7.68 -0.26
CA VAL A 686 14.34 8.53 -1.17
C VAL A 686 14.10 10.01 -0.86
N HIS A 687 12.84 10.40 -0.64
CA HIS A 687 12.44 11.75 -0.20
C HIS A 687 13.15 12.13 1.12
N MET A 688 13.09 11.26 2.13
CA MET A 688 13.71 11.47 3.44
C MET A 688 15.25 11.49 3.39
N THR A 689 15.90 10.59 2.65
CA THR A 689 17.37 10.57 2.52
C THR A 689 17.92 11.75 1.72
N THR A 690 17.19 12.19 0.67
CA THR A 690 17.56 13.39 -0.10
C THR A 690 17.57 14.64 0.79
N ARG A 691 16.54 14.83 1.64
CA ARG A 691 16.49 15.96 2.59
C ARG A 691 17.67 15.98 3.56
N LYS A 692 17.96 14.87 4.26
CA LYS A 692 19.10 14.82 5.20
C LYS A 692 20.41 15.04 4.48
N TRP A 693 20.60 14.51 3.27
CA TRP A 693 21.82 14.76 2.49
C TRP A 693 22.01 16.25 2.21
N LEU A 694 20.96 16.96 1.79
CA LEU A 694 20.97 18.41 1.61
C LEU A 694 21.23 19.16 2.92
N SER A 695 20.73 18.67 4.05
CA SER A 695 21.00 19.21 5.38
C SER A 695 22.49 19.08 5.74
N ASN A 696 23.06 17.87 5.59
CA ASN A 696 24.47 17.55 5.84
C ASN A 696 25.43 18.31 4.92
N HIS A 697 24.98 18.75 3.73
CA HIS A 697 25.78 19.53 2.77
C HIS A 697 25.42 21.02 2.77
N HIS A 698 24.64 21.50 3.75
CA HIS A 698 24.23 22.90 3.90
C HIS A 698 23.50 23.50 2.67
N HIS A 699 22.77 22.65 1.94
CA HIS A 699 21.95 23.01 0.78
C HIS A 699 20.44 22.99 1.06
N GLU A 700 19.99 22.42 2.19
CA GLU A 700 18.57 22.37 2.59
C GLU A 700 17.90 23.76 2.57
N ASP A 701 18.56 24.77 3.14
CA ASP A 701 18.15 26.18 3.15
C ASP A 701 17.77 26.74 1.76
N ALA A 702 18.50 26.33 0.71
CA ALA A 702 18.28 26.81 -0.65
C ALA A 702 17.04 26.15 -1.28
N TYR A 703 16.89 24.83 -1.13
CA TYR A 703 15.77 24.08 -1.70
C TYR A 703 14.46 24.28 -0.92
N GLU A 704 14.50 24.49 0.39
CA GLU A 704 13.36 24.97 1.18
C GLU A 704 12.84 26.32 0.64
N GLY A 705 13.75 27.28 0.44
CA GLY A 705 13.40 28.60 -0.10
C GLY A 705 12.82 28.56 -1.52
N GLU A 706 13.30 27.64 -2.35
CA GLU A 706 12.81 27.44 -3.72
C GLU A 706 11.51 26.63 -3.81
N ALA A 707 11.29 25.66 -2.92
CA ALA A 707 10.02 24.95 -2.80
C ALA A 707 8.91 25.91 -2.35
N LEU A 708 9.16 26.70 -1.30
CA LEU A 708 8.24 27.75 -0.84
C LEU A 708 7.96 28.78 -1.95
N LEU A 709 8.97 29.22 -2.70
CA LEU A 709 8.80 30.11 -3.85
C LEU A 709 7.94 29.49 -4.95
N THR A 710 8.17 28.22 -5.28
CA THR A 710 7.45 27.49 -6.32
C THR A 710 5.97 27.40 -5.98
N VAL A 711 5.62 26.90 -4.80
CA VAL A 711 4.22 26.83 -4.35
C VAL A 711 3.61 28.23 -4.23
N LEU A 712 4.32 29.23 -3.70
CA LEU A 712 3.82 30.61 -3.64
C LEU A 712 3.52 31.19 -5.03
N LYS A 713 4.27 30.81 -6.07
CA LYS A 713 4.04 31.26 -7.44
C LYS A 713 2.90 30.51 -8.13
N THR A 714 2.84 29.18 -8.00
CA THR A 714 1.86 28.32 -8.69
C THR A 714 0.49 28.26 -7.99
N PHE A 715 0.43 28.37 -6.67
CA PHE A 715 -0.83 28.26 -5.92
C PHE A 715 -1.81 29.40 -6.32
N PRO A 716 -3.03 29.11 -6.79
CA PRO A 716 -3.97 30.15 -7.22
C PRO A 716 -4.38 31.10 -6.09
N ASN A 717 -4.95 32.25 -6.43
CA ASN A 717 -5.32 33.27 -5.44
C ASN A 717 -6.59 32.94 -4.61
N GLY A 718 -7.09 31.70 -4.64
CA GLY A 718 -8.26 31.19 -3.89
C GLY A 718 -9.64 31.72 -4.30
N LYS A 719 -9.74 32.99 -4.69
CA LYS A 719 -10.98 33.80 -4.79
C LYS A 719 -12.11 33.29 -5.70
N ASN A 720 -11.86 32.34 -6.58
CA ASN A 720 -12.83 31.83 -7.55
C ASN A 720 -12.94 30.31 -7.40
N VAL A 721 -14.18 29.79 -7.41
CA VAL A 721 -14.51 28.35 -7.37
C VAL A 721 -13.82 27.58 -8.51
N GLU A 722 -13.64 28.23 -9.67
CA GLU A 722 -12.92 27.73 -10.84
C GLU A 722 -11.50 27.21 -10.52
N ASN A 723 -10.84 27.78 -9.49
CA ASN A 723 -9.49 27.40 -9.08
C ASN A 723 -9.46 26.43 -7.89
N TRP A 724 -10.59 26.04 -7.32
CA TRP A 724 -10.63 25.23 -6.08
C TRP A 724 -10.03 23.84 -6.28
N THR A 725 -10.25 23.20 -7.43
CA THR A 725 -9.63 21.91 -7.76
C THR A 725 -8.11 21.98 -7.75
N THR A 726 -7.53 23.04 -8.33
CA THR A 726 -6.08 23.30 -8.31
C THR A 726 -5.58 23.68 -6.91
N CYS A 727 -6.31 24.50 -6.15
CA CYS A 727 -5.98 24.82 -4.76
C CYS A 727 -5.99 23.58 -3.86
N ALA A 728 -6.98 22.70 -4.00
CA ALA A 728 -7.09 21.45 -3.25
C ALA A 728 -5.97 20.47 -3.62
N ALA A 729 -5.69 20.27 -4.91
CA ALA A 729 -4.57 19.46 -5.37
C ALA A 729 -3.22 19.98 -4.87
N TYR A 730 -3.04 21.31 -4.78
CA TYR A 730 -1.78 21.91 -4.31
C TYR A 730 -1.71 22.07 -2.78
N LEU A 731 -2.79 21.79 -2.05
CA LEU A 731 -2.88 22.00 -0.59
C LEU A 731 -1.89 21.14 0.21
N PRO A 732 -1.66 19.84 -0.06
CA PRO A 732 -0.70 19.04 0.71
C PRO A 732 0.71 19.61 0.64
N HIS A 733 1.21 19.95 -0.55
CA HIS A 733 2.53 20.56 -0.69
C HIS A 733 2.59 21.96 -0.05
N ALA A 734 1.49 22.73 -0.08
CA ALA A 734 1.39 24.01 0.62
C ALA A 734 1.43 23.87 2.15
N GLN A 735 0.85 22.81 2.71
CA GLN A 735 0.97 22.46 4.13
C GLN A 735 2.40 22.01 4.47
N VAL A 736 3.06 21.22 3.61
CA VAL A 736 4.47 20.83 3.81
C VAL A 736 5.37 22.06 3.83
N VAL A 737 5.33 22.95 2.83
CA VAL A 737 6.19 24.16 2.82
C VAL A 737 5.78 25.22 3.85
N ARG A 738 4.57 25.15 4.42
CA ARG A 738 4.18 25.91 5.63
C ARG A 738 4.94 25.39 6.86
N GLY A 739 5.13 24.07 6.98
CA GLY A 739 5.76 23.41 8.12
C GLY A 739 7.30 23.39 8.10
N LEU A 740 7.95 23.83 7.01
CA LEU A 740 9.41 23.99 6.96
C LEU A 740 9.84 25.17 7.85
N ALA A 741 10.95 24.99 8.57
CA ALA A 741 11.27 25.74 9.78
C ALA A 741 12.64 26.42 9.74
N SER A 742 13.04 27.04 8.61
CA SER A 742 14.34 27.70 8.47
C SER A 742 14.30 29.17 8.02
N SER A 743 15.05 29.99 8.79
CA SER A 743 15.57 31.33 8.47
C SER A 743 14.64 32.57 8.55
N ARG A 744 15.21 33.64 9.11
CA ARG A 744 14.60 34.97 9.30
C ARG A 744 14.58 35.81 8.01
N GLY A 745 13.64 36.74 7.92
CA GLY A 745 13.57 37.81 6.91
C GLY A 745 12.73 37.45 5.68
N ASN A 746 13.34 37.49 4.49
CA ASN A 746 12.60 37.42 3.22
C ASN A 746 11.93 36.05 2.96
N ARG A 747 12.24 34.98 3.72
CA ARG A 747 11.48 33.72 3.66
C ARG A 747 10.18 33.79 4.45
N GLU A 748 10.21 34.36 5.65
CA GLU A 748 9.03 34.60 6.50
C GLU A 748 7.99 35.44 5.76
N ILE A 749 8.41 36.50 5.05
CA ILE A 749 7.53 37.32 4.18
C ILE A 749 6.84 36.46 3.09
N LYS A 750 7.54 35.49 2.49
CA LYS A 750 6.97 34.56 1.49
C LYS A 750 6.02 33.54 2.13
N ARG A 751 6.36 33.05 3.33
CA ARG A 751 5.52 32.15 4.15
C ARG A 751 4.19 32.83 4.51
N ALA A 752 4.24 34.08 5.00
CA ALA A 752 3.07 34.91 5.24
C ALA A 752 2.26 35.21 3.96
N ALA A 753 2.91 35.37 2.81
CA ALA A 753 2.22 35.53 1.51
C ALA A 753 1.49 34.25 1.06
N LEU A 754 2.06 33.07 1.30
CA LEU A 754 1.41 31.78 1.02
C LEU A 754 0.23 31.54 1.98
N LEU A 755 0.43 31.77 3.28
CA LEU A 755 -0.63 31.74 4.30
C LEU A 755 -1.78 32.72 3.96
N THR A 756 -1.45 33.88 3.37
CA THR A 756 -2.46 34.83 2.86
C THR A 756 -3.26 34.25 1.69
N LYS A 757 -2.64 33.47 0.78
CA LYS A 757 -3.40 32.76 -0.28
C LYS A 757 -4.26 31.63 0.29
N LEU A 758 -3.70 30.81 1.19
CA LEU A 758 -4.40 29.70 1.84
C LEU A 758 -5.62 30.18 2.62
N GLY A 759 -5.49 31.19 3.47
CA GLY A 759 -6.62 31.74 4.22
C GLY A 759 -7.71 32.34 3.31
N ILE A 760 -7.35 32.95 2.17
CA ILE A 760 -8.33 33.42 1.18
C ILE A 760 -9.06 32.25 0.51
N PHE A 761 -8.36 31.17 0.19
CA PHE A 761 -8.95 29.94 -0.37
C PHE A 761 -9.94 29.32 0.64
N PHE A 762 -9.49 29.01 1.86
CA PHE A 762 -10.35 28.49 2.93
C PHE A 762 -11.54 29.39 3.25
N LEU A 763 -11.37 30.72 3.19
CA LEU A 763 -12.47 31.67 3.41
C LEU A 763 -13.57 31.54 2.33
N THR A 764 -13.19 31.31 1.07
CA THR A 764 -14.16 31.04 0.00
C THR A 764 -14.76 29.63 0.08
N GLU A 765 -13.96 28.63 0.46
CA GLU A 765 -14.35 27.22 0.62
C GLU A 765 -15.25 26.98 1.85
N GLY A 766 -15.51 28.00 2.67
CA GLY A 766 -16.37 27.90 3.87
C GLY A 766 -15.64 27.43 5.13
N ARG A 767 -14.36 27.05 5.03
CA ARG A 767 -13.49 26.55 6.13
C ARG A 767 -12.94 27.71 6.97
N TRP A 768 -13.85 28.50 7.54
CA TRP A 768 -13.53 29.79 8.15
C TRP A 768 -12.60 29.69 9.38
N LYS A 769 -12.58 28.56 10.08
CA LYS A 769 -11.64 28.29 11.18
C LYS A 769 -10.18 28.18 10.70
N GLU A 770 -9.92 27.42 9.64
CA GLU A 770 -8.59 27.32 9.01
C GLU A 770 -8.18 28.65 8.34
N ALA A 771 -9.16 29.40 7.81
CA ALA A 771 -8.93 30.76 7.33
C ALA A 771 -8.51 31.73 8.45
N GLU A 772 -9.00 31.55 9.68
CA GLU A 772 -8.60 32.36 10.83
C GLU A 772 -7.16 32.03 11.23
N GLU A 773 -6.83 30.74 11.36
CA GLU A 773 -5.49 30.27 11.71
C GLU A 773 -4.44 30.80 10.70
N ALA A 774 -4.67 30.61 9.40
CA ALA A 774 -3.76 31.05 8.36
C ALA A 774 -3.61 32.58 8.28
N HIS A 775 -4.68 33.35 8.50
CA HIS A 775 -4.60 34.82 8.52
C HIS A 775 -4.04 35.39 9.83
N ARG A 776 -4.19 34.68 10.94
CA ARG A 776 -3.58 35.04 12.23
C ARG A 776 -2.07 34.81 12.18
N GLU A 777 -1.62 33.64 11.71
CA GLU A 777 -0.19 33.37 11.51
C GLU A 777 0.45 34.32 10.50
N ALA A 778 -0.20 34.57 9.35
CA ALA A 778 0.26 35.58 8.39
C ALA A 778 0.27 37.01 8.96
N GLY A 779 -0.60 37.31 9.92
CA GLY A 779 -0.64 38.58 10.64
C GLY A 779 0.61 38.75 11.50
N THR A 780 0.82 37.83 12.43
CA THR A 780 1.98 37.80 13.35
C THR A 780 3.29 37.93 12.59
N ILE A 781 3.50 37.14 11.54
CA ILE A 781 4.77 37.14 10.77
C ILE A 781 5.01 38.51 10.11
N TYR A 782 4.00 39.16 9.54
CA TYR A 782 4.21 40.52 9.00
C TYR A 782 4.39 41.56 10.11
N GLU A 783 3.72 41.42 11.26
CA GLU A 783 3.87 42.35 12.40
C GLU A 783 5.29 42.27 12.97
N GLU A 784 5.86 41.08 13.13
CA GLU A 784 7.23 40.82 13.60
C GLU A 784 8.31 41.24 12.57
N VAL A 785 8.17 40.86 11.31
CA VAL A 785 9.23 41.04 10.29
C VAL A 785 9.16 42.39 9.58
N CYS A 786 7.97 42.97 9.46
CA CYS A 786 7.73 44.21 8.71
C CYS A 786 7.26 45.39 9.58
N GLY A 787 6.83 45.15 10.82
CA GLY A 787 6.27 46.14 11.75
C GLY A 787 4.75 46.33 11.64
N GLU A 788 4.12 46.82 12.72
CA GLU A 788 2.66 47.04 12.80
C GLU A 788 2.11 47.92 11.68
N GLU A 789 2.81 49.02 11.37
CA GLU A 789 2.38 50.02 10.39
C GLU A 789 2.61 49.58 8.93
N ASN A 790 3.19 48.41 8.69
CA ASN A 790 3.47 47.96 7.33
C ASN A 790 2.19 47.66 6.54
N GLN A 791 2.22 47.98 5.25
CA GLN A 791 1.10 47.75 4.34
C GLN A 791 0.69 46.26 4.22
N ASN A 792 1.63 45.33 4.43
CA ASN A 792 1.35 43.89 4.46
C ASN A 792 0.64 43.48 5.76
N THR A 793 1.16 43.87 6.92
CA THR A 793 0.56 43.68 8.25
C THR A 793 -0.87 44.21 8.27
N LEU A 794 -1.04 45.49 7.90
CA LEU A 794 -2.33 46.15 7.77
C LEU A 794 -3.23 45.52 6.70
N SER A 795 -2.74 44.65 5.82
CA SER A 795 -3.56 43.90 4.87
C SER A 795 -3.98 42.53 5.40
N SER A 796 -3.09 41.78 6.07
CA SER A 796 -3.45 40.56 6.79
C SER A 796 -4.45 40.81 7.90
N MET A 797 -4.32 41.90 8.66
CA MET A 797 -5.31 42.33 9.65
C MET A 797 -6.70 42.57 9.03
N VAL A 798 -6.78 43.09 7.79
CA VAL A 798 -8.07 43.24 7.08
C VAL A 798 -8.65 41.89 6.68
N ASN A 799 -7.81 40.96 6.20
CA ASN A 799 -8.26 39.62 5.86
C ASN A 799 -8.75 38.88 7.12
N LEU A 800 -8.00 38.90 8.21
CA LEU A 800 -8.39 38.35 9.52
C LEU A 800 -9.68 38.98 10.04
N SER A 801 -9.83 40.32 9.95
CA SER A 801 -11.09 41.00 10.33
C SER A 801 -12.28 40.60 9.45
N SER A 802 -12.03 40.18 8.21
CA SER A 802 -13.07 39.65 7.32
C SER A 802 -13.46 38.24 7.75
N THR A 803 -12.49 37.36 8.06
CA THR A 803 -12.75 36.02 8.58
C THR A 803 -13.48 36.04 9.93
N LEU A 804 -13.07 36.91 10.86
CA LEU A 804 -13.76 37.10 12.14
C LEU A 804 -15.20 37.58 11.94
N TRP A 805 -15.46 38.42 10.92
CA TRP A 805 -16.81 38.82 10.53
C TRP A 805 -17.63 37.63 9.99
N TYR A 806 -17.07 36.80 9.11
CA TYR A 806 -17.72 35.56 8.64
C TYR A 806 -18.01 34.58 9.79
N LEU A 807 -17.09 34.46 10.76
CA LEU A 807 -17.25 33.68 12.00
C LEU A 807 -18.21 34.32 13.03
N GLY A 808 -18.88 35.44 12.71
CA GLY A 808 -19.82 36.09 13.63
C GLY A 808 -19.17 36.80 14.83
N ARG A 809 -17.84 36.82 14.93
CA ARG A 809 -17.04 37.47 15.98
C ARG A 809 -16.90 38.97 15.71
N LEU A 810 -18.06 39.63 15.59
CA LEU A 810 -18.20 40.97 15.01
C LEU A 810 -17.48 42.07 15.82
N GLU A 811 -17.47 42.02 17.15
CA GLU A 811 -16.75 43.00 17.98
C GLU A 811 -15.22 42.86 17.86
N GLU A 812 -14.68 41.65 17.68
CA GLU A 812 -13.25 41.46 17.40
C GLU A 812 -12.89 41.96 16.00
N ALA A 813 -13.73 41.67 14.99
CA ALA A 813 -13.58 42.21 13.65
C ALA A 813 -13.55 43.75 13.67
N LYS A 814 -14.52 44.38 14.33
CA LYS A 814 -14.63 45.83 14.54
C LYS A 814 -13.39 46.41 15.23
N LYS A 815 -12.92 45.81 16.34
CA LYS A 815 -11.71 46.25 17.06
C LYS A 815 -10.48 46.23 16.14
N LEU A 816 -10.32 45.18 15.34
CA LEU A 816 -9.20 45.05 14.41
C LEU A 816 -9.30 46.04 13.22
N GLN A 817 -10.52 46.27 12.71
CA GLN A 817 -10.78 47.26 11.66
C GLN A 817 -10.49 48.70 12.14
N ILE A 818 -10.76 49.02 13.41
CA ILE A 818 -10.43 50.33 14.02
C ILE A 818 -8.92 50.54 14.10
N LYS A 819 -8.13 49.58 14.65
CA LYS A 819 -6.64 49.67 14.64
C LYS A 819 -6.12 49.91 13.21
N VAL A 820 -6.60 49.15 12.22
CA VAL A 820 -6.19 49.34 10.82
C VAL A 820 -6.60 50.71 10.25
N LEU A 821 -7.78 51.22 10.59
CA LEU A 821 -8.26 52.53 10.15
C LEU A 821 -7.37 53.67 10.67
N GLU A 822 -6.98 53.62 11.94
CA GLU A 822 -6.12 54.62 12.57
C GLU A 822 -4.72 54.68 11.93
N HIS A 823 -4.04 53.55 11.80
CA HIS A 823 -2.74 53.50 11.10
C HIS A 823 -2.87 53.93 9.63
N ARG A 824 -3.89 53.45 8.89
CA ARG A 824 -4.07 53.86 7.48
C ARG A 824 -4.39 55.35 7.33
N LYS A 825 -5.12 55.97 8.26
CA LYS A 825 -5.28 57.43 8.31
C LYS A 825 -3.95 58.15 8.48
N ARG A 826 -3.12 57.71 9.43
CA ARG A 826 -1.80 58.30 9.73
C ARG A 826 -0.84 58.21 8.54
N ILE A 827 -0.75 57.05 7.90
CA ILE A 827 0.28 56.73 6.90
C ILE A 827 -0.14 57.14 5.49
N LEU A 828 -1.43 57.01 5.15
CA LEU A 828 -1.94 57.16 3.78
C LEU A 828 -2.97 58.29 3.62
N GLY A 829 -3.37 58.93 4.72
CA GLY A 829 -4.45 59.92 4.74
C GLY A 829 -5.85 59.30 4.78
N GLU A 830 -6.84 60.12 5.15
CA GLU A 830 -8.25 59.75 5.27
C GLU A 830 -8.91 59.45 3.90
N GLU A 831 -8.51 60.18 2.86
CA GLU A 831 -9.06 60.07 1.50
C GLU A 831 -8.53 58.87 0.71
N HIS A 832 -7.43 58.25 1.12
CA HIS A 832 -6.80 57.18 0.33
C HIS A 832 -7.68 55.92 0.22
N SER A 833 -7.68 55.30 -0.97
CA SER A 833 -8.61 54.21 -1.31
C SER A 833 -8.50 52.97 -0.41
N LYS A 834 -7.37 52.73 0.26
CA LYS A 834 -7.25 51.64 1.27
C LYS A 834 -7.82 52.02 2.64
N THR A 835 -7.85 53.31 2.98
CA THR A 835 -8.50 53.87 4.18
C THR A 835 -10.02 53.85 4.00
N LEU A 836 -10.52 54.39 2.87
CA LEU A 836 -11.94 54.35 2.54
C LEU A 836 -12.50 52.93 2.33
N LYS A 837 -11.66 51.92 2.03
CA LYS A 837 -12.10 50.51 2.04
C LYS A 837 -12.37 50.02 3.47
N ILE A 838 -11.46 50.27 4.42
CA ILE A 838 -11.64 49.76 5.79
C ILE A 838 -12.78 50.48 6.52
N MET A 839 -13.04 51.76 6.22
CA MET A 839 -14.25 52.47 6.70
C MET A 839 -15.55 51.83 6.20
N ASN A 840 -15.65 51.42 4.93
CA ASN A 840 -16.83 50.71 4.42
C ASN A 840 -16.99 49.33 5.09
N ASN A 841 -15.89 48.57 5.28
CA ASN A 841 -15.94 47.29 6.00
C ASN A 841 -16.46 47.49 7.44
N LEU A 842 -15.98 48.53 8.13
CA LEU A 842 -16.43 48.90 9.47
C LEU A 842 -17.90 49.34 9.51
N ALA A 843 -18.39 50.06 8.50
CA ALA A 843 -19.81 50.37 8.38
C ALA A 843 -20.68 49.10 8.26
N SER A 844 -20.26 48.11 7.46
CA SER A 844 -20.92 46.80 7.41
C SER A 844 -20.88 46.09 8.76
N THR A 845 -19.72 45.98 9.41
CA THR A 845 -19.62 45.32 10.73
C THR A 845 -20.41 46.03 11.83
N LEU A 846 -20.52 47.37 11.82
CA LEU A 846 -21.39 48.13 12.72
C LEU A 846 -22.87 47.88 12.46
N ARG A 847 -23.28 47.79 11.20
CA ARG A 847 -24.65 47.48 10.78
C ARG A 847 -25.06 46.08 11.25
N ASP A 848 -24.20 45.10 11.07
CA ASP A 848 -24.46 43.71 11.45
C ASP A 848 -24.42 43.50 12.99
N LEU A 849 -23.83 44.45 13.73
CA LEU A 849 -23.93 44.62 15.19
C LEU A 849 -25.20 45.37 15.64
N GLY A 850 -26.08 45.79 14.73
CA GLY A 850 -27.27 46.59 15.03
C GLY A 850 -26.99 48.06 15.37
N ARG A 851 -25.74 48.55 15.21
CA ARG A 851 -25.35 49.95 15.47
C ARG A 851 -25.56 50.81 14.22
N LEU A 852 -26.81 50.85 13.77
CA LEU A 852 -27.20 51.32 12.44
C LEU A 852 -26.90 52.81 12.20
N GLU A 853 -27.08 53.68 13.20
CA GLU A 853 -26.82 55.12 13.09
C GLU A 853 -25.32 55.43 13.02
N GLU A 854 -24.46 54.61 13.63
CA GLU A 854 -23.01 54.70 13.48
C GLU A 854 -22.56 54.22 12.09
N ALA A 855 -23.18 53.15 11.58
CA ALA A 855 -22.97 52.67 10.23
C ALA A 855 -23.41 53.73 9.18
N GLU A 856 -24.57 54.36 9.35
CA GLU A 856 -25.07 55.43 8.48
C GLU A 856 -24.10 56.62 8.45
N LYS A 857 -23.75 57.17 9.63
CA LYS A 857 -22.81 58.30 9.75
C LYS A 857 -21.45 58.01 9.11
N LEU A 858 -20.92 56.81 9.34
CA LEU A 858 -19.64 56.40 8.74
C LEU A 858 -19.76 56.25 7.21
N GLN A 859 -20.85 55.66 6.71
CA GLN A 859 -21.02 55.40 5.29
C GLN A 859 -21.33 56.68 4.49
N ILE A 860 -22.10 57.63 5.05
CA ILE A 860 -22.28 58.98 4.50
C ILE A 860 -20.92 59.69 4.40
N LYS A 861 -20.07 59.61 5.44
CA LYS A 861 -18.74 60.21 5.40
C LYS A 861 -17.85 59.58 4.31
N VAL A 862 -17.90 58.25 4.11
CA VAL A 862 -17.19 57.57 3.02
C VAL A 862 -17.73 57.97 1.63
N LEU A 863 -19.04 58.21 1.53
CA LEU A 863 -19.70 58.69 0.31
C LEU A 863 -19.24 60.10 -0.07
N ASP A 864 -19.23 61.04 0.88
CA ASP A 864 -18.74 62.40 0.67
C ASP A 864 -17.27 62.43 0.22
N LEU A 865 -16.40 61.70 0.92
CA LEU A 865 -14.97 61.65 0.60
C LEU A 865 -14.75 61.08 -0.81
N ARG A 866 -15.40 59.97 -1.20
CA ARG A 866 -15.28 59.48 -2.60
C ARG A 866 -15.91 60.40 -3.63
N THR A 867 -16.97 61.14 -3.27
CA THR A 867 -17.61 62.10 -4.17
C THR A 867 -16.69 63.28 -4.48
N ARG A 868 -15.90 63.75 -3.50
CA ARG A 868 -14.84 64.76 -3.72
C ARG A 868 -13.72 64.24 -4.62
N ILE A 869 -13.20 63.05 -4.34
CA ILE A 869 -12.03 62.48 -5.03
C ILE A 869 -12.33 62.10 -6.49
N PHE A 870 -13.50 61.52 -6.76
CA PHE A 870 -13.79 60.89 -8.06
C PHE A 870 -14.93 61.54 -8.86
N GLY A 871 -15.62 62.55 -8.31
CA GLY A 871 -16.83 63.11 -8.93
C GLY A 871 -18.05 62.19 -8.82
N LYS A 872 -19.26 62.78 -8.85
CA LYS A 872 -20.54 62.15 -8.45
C LYS A 872 -20.94 60.87 -9.19
N GLU A 873 -20.39 60.59 -10.38
CA GLU A 873 -20.81 59.47 -11.23
C GLU A 873 -19.85 58.26 -11.21
N HIS A 874 -18.72 58.32 -10.50
CA HIS A 874 -17.69 57.29 -10.62
C HIS A 874 -18.11 55.90 -10.07
N PRO A 875 -17.87 54.78 -10.79
CA PRO A 875 -18.31 53.43 -10.37
C PRO A 875 -17.80 52.86 -9.03
N LYS A 876 -16.89 53.55 -8.31
CA LYS A 876 -16.51 53.21 -6.91
C LYS A 876 -17.36 53.91 -5.85
N ILE A 877 -18.23 54.86 -6.25
CA ILE A 877 -19.23 55.50 -5.39
C ILE A 877 -20.49 54.63 -5.30
N LEU A 878 -20.91 54.08 -6.44
CA LEU A 878 -22.13 53.27 -6.59
C LEU A 878 -22.20 52.09 -5.59
N SER A 879 -21.06 51.44 -5.29
CA SER A 879 -20.98 50.40 -4.26
C SER A 879 -21.13 50.92 -2.81
N ILE A 880 -20.70 52.16 -2.53
CA ILE A 880 -20.89 52.80 -1.21
C ILE A 880 -22.36 53.16 -1.03
N THR A 881 -22.96 53.78 -2.05
CA THR A 881 -24.37 54.19 -2.05
C THR A 881 -25.31 52.98 -1.95
N ASN A 882 -24.99 51.86 -2.59
CA ASN A 882 -25.70 50.58 -2.40
C ASN A 882 -25.68 50.14 -0.93
N ASN A 883 -24.53 50.19 -0.27
CA ASN A 883 -24.40 49.78 1.13
C ASN A 883 -25.09 50.76 2.09
N LEU A 884 -25.11 52.06 1.76
CA LEU A 884 -25.90 53.06 2.49
C LEU A 884 -27.41 52.77 2.37
N ALA A 885 -27.89 52.40 1.18
CA ALA A 885 -29.28 52.01 0.98
C ALA A 885 -29.65 50.73 1.76
N LEU A 886 -28.73 49.77 1.92
CA LEU A 886 -28.95 48.62 2.80
C LEU A 886 -29.09 49.06 4.27
N ILE A 887 -28.19 49.91 4.78
CA ILE A 887 -28.28 50.45 6.14
C ILE A 887 -29.60 51.22 6.36
N LEU A 888 -30.06 51.98 5.36
CA LEU A 888 -31.35 52.69 5.41
C LEU A 888 -32.55 51.73 5.41
N GLY A 889 -32.47 50.61 4.67
CA GLY A 889 -33.47 49.55 4.73
C GLY A 889 -33.50 48.86 6.10
N ASP A 890 -32.33 48.58 6.68
CA ASP A 890 -32.19 48.00 8.02
C ASP A 890 -32.71 48.98 9.12
N LEU A 891 -32.66 50.30 8.86
CA LEU A 891 -33.30 51.37 9.66
C LEU A 891 -34.81 51.54 9.41
N GLY A 892 -35.42 50.74 8.52
CA GLY A 892 -36.83 50.87 8.13
C GLY A 892 -37.16 52.02 7.18
N ARG A 893 -36.17 52.80 6.72
CA ARG A 893 -36.31 53.92 5.77
C ARG A 893 -36.29 53.41 4.32
N LEU A 894 -37.21 52.49 4.02
CA LEU A 894 -37.22 51.68 2.79
C LEU A 894 -37.41 52.52 1.52
N GLU A 895 -38.22 53.59 1.56
CA GLU A 895 -38.43 54.47 0.41
C GLU A 895 -37.21 55.36 0.10
N GLU A 896 -36.34 55.61 1.08
CA GLU A 896 -35.05 56.26 0.84
C GLU A 896 -34.03 55.27 0.26
N ALA A 897 -34.04 54.02 0.75
CA ALA A 897 -33.26 52.94 0.18
C ALA A 897 -33.61 52.69 -1.30
N GLU A 898 -34.91 52.59 -1.64
CA GLU A 898 -35.39 52.43 -3.01
C GLU A 898 -34.90 53.58 -3.92
N LYS A 899 -35.12 54.84 -3.53
CA LYS A 899 -34.69 56.02 -4.31
C LYS A 899 -33.19 56.05 -4.57
N LEU A 900 -32.37 55.64 -3.59
CA LEU A 900 -30.92 55.51 -3.76
C LEU A 900 -30.55 54.34 -4.67
N GLN A 901 -31.19 53.16 -4.52
CA GLN A 901 -30.94 51.98 -5.33
C GLN A 901 -31.31 52.19 -6.80
N ILE A 902 -32.45 52.82 -7.11
CA ILE A 902 -32.86 53.19 -8.47
C ILE A 902 -31.80 54.10 -9.11
N LYS A 903 -31.42 55.19 -8.42
CA LYS A 903 -30.38 56.12 -8.90
C LYS A 903 -29.02 55.44 -9.14
N VAL A 904 -28.64 54.49 -8.28
CA VAL A 904 -27.43 53.68 -8.42
C VAL A 904 -27.54 52.71 -9.59
N LEU A 905 -28.72 52.11 -9.80
CA LEU A 905 -29.00 51.19 -10.90
C LEU A 905 -28.92 51.92 -12.25
N ASP A 906 -29.52 53.09 -12.39
CA ASP A 906 -29.47 53.88 -13.63
C ASP A 906 -28.07 54.35 -13.99
N LEU A 907 -27.22 54.62 -12.99
CA LEU A 907 -25.80 54.91 -13.20
C LEU A 907 -25.01 53.63 -13.54
N HIS A 908 -25.27 52.49 -12.88
CA HIS A 908 -24.65 51.20 -13.25
C HIS A 908 -25.02 50.78 -14.67
N LYS A 909 -26.29 50.90 -15.08
CA LYS A 909 -26.74 50.61 -16.45
C LYS A 909 -26.03 51.48 -17.49
N ARG A 910 -25.97 52.80 -17.27
CA ARG A 910 -25.31 53.75 -18.19
C ARG A 910 -23.80 53.55 -18.30
N LEU A 911 -23.13 53.24 -17.19
CA LEU A 911 -21.66 53.20 -17.12
C LEU A 911 -21.05 51.81 -17.37
N LEU A 912 -21.80 50.74 -17.10
CA LEU A 912 -21.30 49.36 -17.14
C LEU A 912 -22.19 48.41 -17.97
N GLY A 913 -23.39 48.83 -18.39
CA GLY A 913 -24.36 47.98 -19.08
C GLY A 913 -25.26 47.16 -18.14
N GLU A 914 -26.38 46.64 -18.68
CA GLU A 914 -27.33 45.83 -17.89
C GLU A 914 -26.76 44.47 -17.45
N GLU A 915 -26.00 43.80 -18.31
CA GLU A 915 -25.42 42.48 -18.04
C GLU A 915 -24.26 42.51 -17.02
N HIS A 916 -23.69 43.69 -16.72
CA HIS A 916 -22.49 43.74 -15.88
C HIS A 916 -22.77 43.29 -14.41
N PRO A 917 -21.92 42.47 -13.78
CA PRO A 917 -22.25 41.80 -12.52
C PRO A 917 -22.63 42.73 -11.34
N LYS A 918 -22.09 43.97 -11.29
CA LYS A 918 -22.51 44.96 -10.28
C LYS A 918 -23.93 45.47 -10.51
N THR A 919 -24.32 45.69 -11.76
CA THR A 919 -25.67 46.12 -12.16
C THR A 919 -26.68 45.07 -11.69
N LEU A 920 -26.41 43.79 -11.98
CA LEU A 920 -27.21 42.65 -11.54
C LEU A 920 -27.29 42.53 -10.00
N THR A 921 -26.22 42.87 -9.26
CA THR A 921 -26.27 42.93 -7.79
C THR A 921 -27.12 44.08 -7.27
N THR A 922 -27.01 45.30 -7.83
CA THR A 922 -27.91 46.39 -7.46
C THR A 922 -29.38 46.06 -7.75
N THR A 923 -29.67 45.43 -8.89
CA THR A 923 -31.04 44.99 -9.22
C THR A 923 -31.57 43.95 -8.24
N ASN A 924 -30.74 43.00 -7.78
CA ASN A 924 -31.13 42.01 -6.77
C ASN A 924 -31.39 42.65 -5.39
N ASN A 925 -30.64 43.70 -5.04
CA ASN A 925 -30.82 44.43 -3.78
C ASN A 925 -32.10 45.29 -3.83
N LEU A 926 -32.35 45.96 -4.96
CA LEU A 926 -33.61 46.67 -5.21
C LEU A 926 -34.81 45.73 -5.13
N ALA A 927 -34.72 44.53 -5.69
CA ALA A 927 -35.75 43.52 -5.56
C ALA A 927 -35.96 43.05 -4.10
N SER A 928 -34.91 43.00 -3.27
CA SER A 928 -35.10 42.78 -1.83
C SER A 928 -35.91 43.92 -1.21
N THR A 929 -35.45 45.17 -1.38
CA THR A 929 -36.14 46.33 -0.80
C THR A 929 -37.59 46.47 -1.30
N LEU A 930 -37.89 46.11 -2.55
CA LEU A 930 -39.27 46.03 -3.05
C LEU A 930 -40.09 44.91 -2.40
N ARG A 931 -39.52 43.71 -2.22
CA ARG A 931 -40.16 42.62 -1.47
C ARG A 931 -40.43 43.02 -0.02
N ASP A 932 -39.49 43.73 0.59
CA ASP A 932 -39.53 44.17 1.99
C ASP A 932 -40.49 45.36 2.17
N LEU A 933 -40.78 46.12 1.09
CA LEU A 933 -41.90 47.07 0.94
C LEU A 933 -43.25 46.39 0.61
N GLY A 934 -43.30 45.07 0.45
CA GLY A 934 -44.51 44.33 0.06
C GLY A 934 -44.86 44.38 -1.44
N ARG A 935 -44.04 44.99 -2.29
CA ARG A 935 -44.19 45.05 -3.77
C ARG A 935 -43.60 43.79 -4.42
N LEU A 936 -44.18 42.65 -4.07
CA LEU A 936 -43.65 41.31 -4.35
C LEU A 936 -43.53 40.98 -5.85
N GLU A 937 -44.53 41.35 -6.65
CA GLU A 937 -44.60 41.08 -8.09
C GLU A 937 -43.64 41.96 -8.91
N GLU A 938 -43.14 43.06 -8.33
CA GLU A 938 -42.06 43.86 -8.92
C GLU A 938 -40.68 43.27 -8.57
N ALA A 939 -40.51 42.81 -7.33
CA ALA A 939 -39.33 42.09 -6.88
C ALA A 939 -39.08 40.81 -7.69
N GLU A 940 -40.13 40.01 -7.90
CA GLU A 940 -40.11 38.77 -8.67
C GLU A 940 -39.63 39.01 -10.11
N LYS A 941 -40.25 39.95 -10.84
CA LYS A 941 -39.88 40.30 -12.23
C LYS A 941 -38.42 40.74 -12.36
N LEU A 942 -37.92 41.51 -11.40
CA LEU A 942 -36.51 41.92 -11.36
C LEU A 942 -35.58 40.74 -11.05
N GLN A 943 -35.96 39.84 -10.13
CA GLN A 943 -35.20 38.65 -9.78
C GLN A 943 -35.13 37.64 -10.91
N ILE A 944 -36.22 37.40 -11.65
CA ILE A 944 -36.24 36.55 -12.85
C ILE A 944 -35.26 37.11 -13.91
N LYS A 945 -35.33 38.40 -14.24
CA LYS A 945 -34.38 39.03 -15.18
C LYS A 945 -32.93 38.91 -14.71
N VAL A 946 -32.65 39.12 -13.43
CA VAL A 946 -31.29 38.96 -12.86
C VAL A 946 -30.83 37.50 -12.92
N LEU A 947 -31.72 36.56 -12.63
CA LEU A 947 -31.43 35.13 -12.62
C LEU A 947 -31.08 34.63 -14.03
N ASP A 948 -31.83 35.00 -15.05
CA ASP A 948 -31.56 34.53 -16.42
C ASP A 948 -30.30 35.14 -17.02
N LEU A 949 -30.01 36.42 -16.73
CA LEU A 949 -28.71 37.02 -17.08
C LEU A 949 -27.56 36.33 -16.33
N ARG A 950 -27.71 36.00 -15.04
CA ARG A 950 -26.68 35.25 -14.29
C ARG A 950 -26.50 33.82 -14.79
N LYS A 951 -27.57 33.10 -15.16
CA LYS A 951 -27.49 31.79 -15.84
C LYS A 951 -26.71 31.89 -17.15
N ARG A 952 -26.89 32.96 -17.93
CA ARG A 952 -26.20 33.20 -19.21
C ARG A 952 -24.71 33.52 -19.03
N ILE A 953 -24.38 34.36 -18.06
CA ILE A 953 -23.03 34.93 -17.86
C ILE A 953 -22.11 34.00 -17.06
N PHE A 954 -22.64 33.34 -16.02
CA PHE A 954 -21.86 32.53 -15.09
C PHE A 954 -22.22 31.04 -15.14
N GLY A 955 -23.18 30.64 -15.96
CA GLY A 955 -23.76 29.30 -15.91
C GLY A 955 -24.78 29.13 -14.77
N LYS A 956 -25.46 27.98 -14.80
CA LYS A 956 -26.55 27.63 -13.88
C LYS A 956 -26.09 27.36 -12.45
N GLU A 957 -24.84 26.93 -12.28
CA GLU A 957 -24.33 26.31 -11.05
C GLU A 957 -23.40 27.21 -10.23
N HIS A 958 -22.94 28.33 -10.82
CA HIS A 958 -22.04 29.25 -10.16
C HIS A 958 -22.73 29.95 -8.97
N PRO A 959 -22.07 30.17 -7.81
CA PRO A 959 -22.74 30.56 -6.57
C PRO A 959 -23.60 31.82 -6.63
N LYS A 960 -23.21 32.84 -7.43
CA LYS A 960 -24.04 34.05 -7.62
C LYS A 960 -25.37 33.76 -8.30
N THR A 961 -25.45 32.74 -9.16
CA THR A 961 -26.70 32.27 -9.79
C THR A 961 -27.57 31.59 -8.73
N LEU A 962 -26.98 30.73 -7.90
CA LEU A 962 -27.66 30.04 -6.79
C LEU A 962 -28.22 31.02 -5.74
N SER A 963 -27.47 32.05 -5.34
CA SER A 963 -27.98 33.12 -4.46
C SER A 963 -29.12 33.94 -5.09
N SER A 964 -29.22 33.98 -6.43
CA SER A 964 -30.35 34.62 -7.13
C SER A 964 -31.59 33.75 -7.07
N MET A 965 -31.42 32.43 -7.18
CA MET A 965 -32.49 31.43 -7.02
C MET A 965 -33.04 31.48 -5.58
N MET A 966 -32.20 31.56 -4.56
CA MET A 966 -32.66 31.78 -3.17
C MET A 966 -33.38 33.12 -2.98
N SER A 967 -32.89 34.19 -3.61
CA SER A 967 -33.56 35.50 -3.57
C SER A 967 -34.97 35.44 -4.14
N LEU A 968 -35.14 34.75 -5.27
CA LEU A 968 -36.43 34.52 -5.93
C LEU A 968 -37.35 33.61 -5.11
N ALA A 969 -36.85 32.48 -4.60
CA ALA A 969 -37.63 31.56 -3.77
C ALA A 969 -38.19 32.25 -2.51
N SER A 970 -37.42 33.13 -1.88
CA SER A 970 -37.90 33.91 -0.74
C SER A 970 -38.99 34.93 -1.11
N THR A 971 -39.05 35.38 -2.36
CA THR A 971 -40.14 36.23 -2.87
C THR A 971 -41.38 35.40 -3.22
N LEU A 972 -41.21 34.22 -3.84
CA LEU A 972 -42.30 33.26 -4.11
C LEU A 972 -42.94 32.76 -2.80
N ARG A 973 -42.15 32.47 -1.77
CA ARG A 973 -42.61 32.22 -0.38
C ARG A 973 -43.28 33.44 0.27
N GLY A 974 -43.04 34.64 -0.23
CA GLY A 974 -43.78 35.86 0.12
C GLY A 974 -45.16 35.90 -0.55
N LEU A 975 -45.21 35.63 -1.86
CA LEU A 975 -46.42 35.57 -2.70
C LEU A 975 -47.37 34.41 -2.34
N GLY A 976 -46.87 33.39 -1.65
CA GLY A 976 -47.63 32.17 -1.33
C GLY A 976 -47.50 31.05 -2.36
N GLN A 977 -46.65 31.23 -3.39
CA GLN A 977 -46.24 30.19 -4.34
C GLN A 977 -45.23 29.22 -3.68
N LEU A 978 -45.69 28.50 -2.66
CA LEU A 978 -44.85 27.66 -1.81
C LEU A 978 -44.25 26.47 -2.56
N GLU A 979 -44.98 25.88 -3.51
CA GLU A 979 -44.49 24.75 -4.32
C GLU A 979 -43.35 25.19 -5.25
N GLU A 980 -43.48 26.33 -5.94
CA GLU A 980 -42.43 26.88 -6.79
C GLU A 980 -41.19 27.28 -5.98
N ALA A 981 -41.39 27.82 -4.77
CA ALA A 981 -40.31 28.09 -3.83
C ALA A 981 -39.60 26.80 -3.38
N GLU A 982 -40.35 25.76 -3.00
CA GLU A 982 -39.83 24.46 -2.58
C GLU A 982 -39.02 23.77 -3.69
N GLN A 983 -39.55 23.73 -4.91
CA GLN A 983 -38.83 23.21 -6.09
C GLN A 983 -37.53 23.98 -6.36
N LEU A 984 -37.54 25.31 -6.20
CA LEU A 984 -36.38 26.15 -6.44
C LEU A 984 -35.32 26.02 -5.33
N GLU A 985 -35.72 25.93 -4.06
CA GLU A 985 -34.81 25.78 -2.91
C GLU A 985 -34.20 24.39 -2.84
N THR A 986 -34.98 23.33 -3.11
CA THR A 986 -34.48 21.95 -3.19
C THR A 986 -33.39 21.85 -4.26
N LYS A 987 -33.63 22.43 -5.45
CA LYS A 987 -32.66 22.48 -6.54
C LYS A 987 -31.41 23.29 -6.21
N VAL A 988 -31.52 24.36 -5.42
CA VAL A 988 -30.35 25.10 -4.93
C VAL A 988 -29.58 24.30 -3.88
N LEU A 989 -30.26 23.58 -2.99
CA LEU A 989 -29.64 22.72 -1.99
C LEU A 989 -28.81 21.61 -2.65
N GLU A 990 -29.37 20.90 -3.63
CA GLU A 990 -28.65 19.91 -4.45
C GLU A 990 -27.41 20.51 -5.13
N LEU A 991 -27.57 21.65 -5.81
CA LEU A 991 -26.47 22.30 -6.53
C LEU A 991 -25.40 22.84 -5.58
N ARG A 992 -25.76 23.36 -4.40
CA ARG A 992 -24.80 23.80 -3.38
C ARG A 992 -24.08 22.62 -2.73
N LYS A 993 -24.78 21.53 -2.37
CA LYS A 993 -24.15 20.28 -1.92
C LYS A 993 -23.10 19.78 -2.92
N ARG A 994 -23.38 19.83 -4.23
CA ARG A 994 -22.47 19.36 -5.28
C ARG A 994 -21.31 20.31 -5.62
N VAL A 995 -21.56 21.63 -5.63
CA VAL A 995 -20.57 22.64 -6.08
C VAL A 995 -19.73 23.19 -4.93
N LEU A 996 -20.29 23.27 -3.73
CA LEU A 996 -19.66 23.86 -2.55
C LEU A 996 -19.35 22.83 -1.44
N GLY A 997 -19.94 21.64 -1.53
CA GLY A 997 -19.89 20.62 -0.47
C GLY A 997 -21.06 20.73 0.51
N GLU A 998 -21.33 19.64 1.23
CA GLU A 998 -22.41 19.60 2.21
C GLU A 998 -22.15 20.53 3.40
N GLU A 999 -20.90 20.65 3.84
CA GLU A 999 -20.50 21.47 5.00
C GLU A 999 -20.41 22.97 4.71
N HIS A 1000 -20.66 23.42 3.48
CA HIS A 1000 -20.54 24.85 3.17
C HIS A 1000 -21.63 25.66 3.88
N PRO A 1001 -21.32 26.82 4.49
CA PRO A 1001 -22.32 27.62 5.21
C PRO A 1001 -23.51 28.07 4.35
N GLN A 1002 -23.34 28.21 3.02
CA GLN A 1002 -24.45 28.48 2.10
C GLN A 1002 -25.33 27.25 1.82
N THR A 1003 -24.82 26.03 1.98
CA THR A 1003 -25.63 24.81 1.94
C THR A 1003 -26.60 24.81 3.13
N ALA A 1004 -26.11 25.12 4.33
CA ALA A 1004 -26.96 25.30 5.53
C ALA A 1004 -27.98 26.45 5.40
N GLU A 1005 -27.62 27.59 4.81
CA GLU A 1005 -28.57 28.67 4.45
C GLU A 1005 -29.77 28.15 3.62
N SER A 1006 -29.50 27.20 2.72
CA SER A 1006 -30.51 26.59 1.85
C SER A 1006 -31.42 25.63 2.61
N MET A 1007 -30.86 24.79 3.49
CA MET A 1007 -31.61 23.90 4.39
C MET A 1007 -32.55 24.69 5.31
N SER A 1008 -32.03 25.76 5.93
CA SER A 1008 -32.83 26.66 6.78
C SER A 1008 -33.98 27.28 6.01
N SER A 1009 -33.73 27.76 4.79
CA SER A 1009 -34.76 28.37 3.93
C SER A 1009 -35.84 27.37 3.50
N LEU A 1010 -35.44 26.16 3.07
CA LEU A 1010 -36.37 25.08 2.71
C LEU A 1010 -37.25 24.66 3.90
N ALA A 1011 -36.68 24.57 5.10
CA ALA A 1011 -37.44 24.33 6.32
C ALA A 1011 -38.44 25.46 6.63
N LEU A 1012 -38.11 26.73 6.39
CA LEU A 1012 -39.07 27.84 6.48
C LEU A 1012 -40.21 27.70 5.47
N THR A 1013 -39.93 27.19 4.26
CA THR A 1013 -40.95 26.90 3.23
C THR A 1013 -41.87 25.77 3.66
N TRP A 1014 -41.33 24.60 4.04
CA TRP A 1014 -42.11 23.47 4.55
C TRP A 1014 -42.97 23.85 5.77
N ARG A 1015 -42.44 24.68 6.70
CA ARG A 1015 -43.23 25.18 7.83
C ARG A 1015 -44.41 26.06 7.39
N LYS A 1016 -44.26 26.88 6.33
CA LYS A 1016 -45.40 27.60 5.72
C LYS A 1016 -46.36 26.67 4.96
N SER A 1017 -45.85 25.62 4.32
CA SER A 1017 -46.64 24.59 3.60
C SER A 1017 -47.41 23.64 4.53
N ASN A 1018 -47.52 23.95 5.82
CA ASN A 1018 -48.13 23.12 6.86
C ASN A 1018 -47.53 21.69 6.93
N ARG A 1019 -46.22 21.57 6.71
CA ARG A 1019 -45.41 20.35 6.87
C ARG A 1019 -44.46 20.51 8.07
N PRO A 1020 -44.98 20.37 9.31
CA PRO A 1020 -44.27 20.85 10.50
C PRO A 1020 -43.19 19.90 11.02
N ILE A 1021 -43.21 18.62 10.64
CA ILE A 1021 -42.27 17.58 11.09
C ILE A 1021 -40.99 17.71 10.27
N GLU A 1022 -41.10 17.61 8.95
CA GLU A 1022 -39.95 17.65 8.03
C GLU A 1022 -39.22 19.01 8.12
N ALA A 1023 -39.95 20.09 8.38
CA ALA A 1023 -39.38 21.39 8.68
C ALA A 1023 -38.51 21.39 9.96
N VAL A 1024 -38.96 20.72 11.02
CA VAL A 1024 -38.18 20.59 12.27
C VAL A 1024 -36.96 19.70 12.08
N GLU A 1025 -37.08 18.60 11.33
CA GLU A 1025 -35.96 17.71 10.98
C GLU A 1025 -34.88 18.48 10.19
N MET A 1026 -35.26 19.09 9.06
CA MET A 1026 -34.36 19.86 8.18
C MET A 1026 -33.69 21.03 8.91
N MET A 1027 -34.41 21.72 9.80
CA MET A 1027 -33.83 22.79 10.61
C MET A 1027 -32.92 22.23 11.73
N THR A 1028 -33.18 21.03 12.25
CA THR A 1028 -32.32 20.35 13.25
C THR A 1028 -31.00 19.89 12.62
N GLU A 1029 -31.04 19.31 11.42
CA GLU A 1029 -29.83 19.01 10.64
C GLU A 1029 -29.03 20.29 10.33
N CYS A 1030 -29.72 21.34 9.88
CA CYS A 1030 -29.12 22.65 9.61
C CYS A 1030 -28.42 23.22 10.85
N MET A 1031 -29.08 23.18 12.03
CA MET A 1031 -28.52 23.62 13.30
C MET A 1031 -27.29 22.79 13.69
N ALA A 1032 -27.35 21.47 13.58
CA ALA A 1032 -26.22 20.59 13.90
C ALA A 1032 -25.01 20.86 12.97
N LEU A 1033 -25.27 21.09 11.68
CA LEU A 1033 -24.26 21.43 10.67
C LEU A 1033 -23.62 22.79 10.95
N GLN A 1034 -24.41 23.82 11.26
CA GLN A 1034 -23.93 25.15 11.65
C GLN A 1034 -23.13 25.09 12.96
N LYS A 1035 -23.59 24.34 13.97
CA LYS A 1035 -22.87 24.12 15.23
C LYS A 1035 -21.50 23.46 15.02
N ARG A 1036 -21.39 22.47 14.12
CA ARG A 1036 -20.11 21.83 13.75
C ARG A 1036 -19.17 22.80 13.02
N THR A 1037 -19.67 23.42 11.97
CA THR A 1037 -18.86 24.23 11.03
C THR A 1037 -18.52 25.61 11.59
N LEU A 1038 -19.54 26.37 12.01
CA LEU A 1038 -19.44 27.75 12.47
C LEU A 1038 -19.14 27.85 13.96
N GLY A 1039 -19.79 27.01 14.77
CA GLY A 1039 -19.76 27.06 16.25
C GLY A 1039 -21.13 27.39 16.85
N GLU A 1040 -21.23 27.31 18.18
CA GLU A 1040 -22.49 27.51 18.92
C GLU A 1040 -22.92 28.97 18.94
N ASP A 1041 -21.99 29.88 19.24
CA ASP A 1041 -22.24 31.33 19.37
C ASP A 1041 -22.45 32.07 18.04
N HIS A 1042 -22.37 31.37 16.90
CA HIS A 1042 -22.51 32.01 15.59
C HIS A 1042 -23.96 32.51 15.39
N PRO A 1043 -24.19 33.74 14.91
CA PRO A 1043 -25.52 34.30 14.74
C PRO A 1043 -26.51 33.42 13.95
N SER A 1044 -26.03 32.69 12.94
CA SER A 1044 -26.86 31.74 12.18
C SER A 1044 -27.25 30.52 13.02
N THR A 1045 -26.31 29.93 13.78
CA THR A 1045 -26.59 28.82 14.70
C THR A 1045 -27.62 29.24 15.76
N LEU A 1046 -27.42 30.42 16.37
CA LEU A 1046 -28.35 31.00 17.35
C LEU A 1046 -29.74 31.29 16.75
N ALA A 1047 -29.81 31.73 15.49
CA ALA A 1047 -31.08 31.92 14.78
C ALA A 1047 -31.81 30.59 14.53
N SER A 1048 -31.10 29.54 14.11
CA SER A 1048 -31.66 28.18 13.94
C SER A 1048 -32.14 27.60 15.28
N ILE A 1049 -31.34 27.73 16.35
CA ILE A 1049 -31.73 27.33 17.73
C ILE A 1049 -33.02 28.06 18.16
N LYS A 1050 -33.09 29.39 17.99
CA LYS A 1050 -34.27 30.18 18.34
C LYS A 1050 -35.51 29.77 17.52
N THR A 1051 -35.33 29.48 16.24
CA THR A 1051 -36.40 29.05 15.33
C THR A 1051 -36.93 27.67 15.74
N LEU A 1052 -36.05 26.69 15.95
CA LEU A 1052 -36.41 25.36 16.48
C LEU A 1052 -37.14 25.45 17.82
N GLY A 1053 -36.61 26.22 18.78
CA GLY A 1053 -37.25 26.45 20.07
C GLY A 1053 -38.66 27.03 19.96
N SER A 1054 -38.89 27.96 19.01
CA SER A 1054 -40.22 28.49 18.72
C SER A 1054 -41.17 27.44 18.10
N TRP A 1055 -40.64 26.53 17.27
CA TRP A 1055 -41.43 25.52 16.58
C TRP A 1055 -41.82 24.34 17.48
N LEU A 1056 -40.91 23.94 18.37
CA LEU A 1056 -41.11 22.89 19.38
C LEU A 1056 -41.98 23.37 20.56
N SER A 1057 -42.01 24.68 20.85
CA SER A 1057 -42.92 25.23 21.86
C SER A 1057 -44.38 25.34 21.36
N SER A 1058 -44.57 25.44 20.04
CA SER A 1058 -45.87 25.58 19.37
C SER A 1058 -46.76 24.32 19.49
N PRO A 1059 -48.06 24.47 19.81
CA PRO A 1059 -48.93 23.33 20.12
C PRO A 1059 -49.11 22.33 18.97
N MET A 1060 -49.09 22.78 17.70
CA MET A 1060 -49.29 21.89 16.53
C MET A 1060 -48.24 20.76 16.40
N VAL A 1061 -47.04 20.92 16.97
CA VAL A 1061 -46.04 19.83 16.99
C VAL A 1061 -46.34 18.86 18.13
N LYS A 1062 -46.76 19.37 19.29
CA LYS A 1062 -47.10 18.57 20.47
C LYS A 1062 -48.33 17.69 20.25
N THR A 1063 -49.34 18.19 19.54
CA THR A 1063 -50.56 17.41 19.25
C THR A 1063 -50.31 16.21 18.33
N ASN A 1064 -49.35 16.31 17.41
CA ASN A 1064 -49.03 15.20 16.49
C ASN A 1064 -48.04 14.21 17.12
N ALA A 1065 -47.06 14.69 17.91
CA ALA A 1065 -46.21 13.80 18.70
C ALA A 1065 -47.05 12.93 19.68
N GLN A 1066 -48.09 13.49 20.28
CA GLN A 1066 -49.06 12.75 21.11
C GLN A 1066 -50.03 11.84 20.32
N GLN A 1067 -50.04 11.89 18.99
CA GLN A 1067 -50.73 10.91 18.16
C GLN A 1067 -49.78 9.78 17.71
N GLU A 1068 -48.50 10.10 17.46
CA GLU A 1068 -47.48 9.10 17.11
C GLU A 1068 -47.01 8.28 18.32
N GLU A 1069 -47.01 8.83 19.55
CA GLU A 1069 -46.80 8.03 20.78
C GLU A 1069 -47.83 6.90 20.95
N TYR A 1070 -49.02 7.03 20.38
CA TYR A 1070 -50.05 5.98 20.35
C TYR A 1070 -49.92 4.99 19.18
N ALA A 1071 -48.97 5.19 18.27
CA ALA A 1071 -48.82 4.39 17.04
C ALA A 1071 -47.41 3.82 16.79
N GLY A 1072 -46.35 4.45 17.33
CA GLY A 1072 -44.95 4.23 16.95
C GLY A 1072 -44.02 3.86 18.12
N GLY A 1073 -44.37 2.83 18.90
CA GLY A 1073 -43.58 2.40 20.06
C GLY A 1073 -42.25 1.71 19.72
N HIS A 1074 -41.25 2.45 19.24
CA HIS A 1074 -39.80 2.16 19.42
C HIS A 1074 -38.89 3.23 18.79
N PHE A 1075 -38.34 4.14 19.60
CA PHE A 1075 -36.94 4.60 19.50
C PHE A 1075 -36.49 5.10 20.88
N LEU A 1076 -35.22 4.86 21.23
CA LEU A 1076 -34.63 5.24 22.53
C LEU A 1076 -33.69 6.44 22.36
N PHE A 1077 -33.62 7.27 23.40
CA PHE A 1077 -32.63 8.33 23.58
C PHE A 1077 -31.25 7.78 23.96
#